data_AF-A0A1Q3HV67-F1
#
_entry.id   AF-A0A1Q3HV67-F1
#
_cell.length_a   1.000
_cell.length_b   1.000
_cell.length_c   1.000
_cell.angle_alpha   90.00
_cell.angle_beta   90.00
_cell.angle_gamma   90.00
#
_symmetry.space_group_name_H-M   'P 1'
#
loop_
_entity.id
_entity.type
_entity.pdbx_description
1 polymer ?
#
loop_
_entity_poly.entity_id
_entity_poly.type
_entity_poly.pdbx_seq_one_letter_code
_entity_poly.pdbx_strand_id
1 'polypeptide(L)'
;MKRLIVSLMVVAGALSSACTEESQFEQRVGLAGTYDVALVTYPPQQGEEEPTRLLFVTSTDNNELRVISLTEEVEEREFLRAPNPLQPLSIPVLPRPQALTQDMRYDANGAEQSGRLVFARSSGTTLISVVDADREVLREVRRLDTREITRVEGSPVAPAAGPVTAFAARAPEQEGGGTTLYFATQEITGARLWSAQLPARNELGSSAAITAAPLPGVDLPANVAVNSLVVLPNPVGVSHRGVIAVATRGAAGTVYRMDLGAEGASTVIQELDFGGSQVLQLATHGRVEYREVRQLADGTRTTEPPLVVEAGSRIFGVLDPSNCGVLLQCTGVLAVDVASGRVAKEFSSWDELGNPVRLYDMLPISAGTGLPTGLSVATDRNLQVAAGEPLDRLNPDPTVTAPRQRGLTLPVLGIVPLSNGTILFFDAVRLTHLNTDAIWTETQKQNIATASIAFINALGASSDGSLDIRIEQHAQRDDPAPQEDLTFGVTRDQTYLLTYQGILPEMSAVAIRANDSFQVPFVPRAGKGQVVFPGDLIILLTARTGGQACATAVPVLSVQAPTGGGTLATLTPSALPADCPTSQYPFFQVRAAGPKPLVLSSASEDYIVRVGSGDTYEIRGPYFFHPPGYQGQTEGVALRFRVTRSNLDDPNGGLLRGERYVITTDSHFFPYLVSVSQVEDLTNFRLPGPVVQTTVGNKDYAYLAYPSANGVLEVDLTAITAGVANSNGLVTYL
;
A
#
# COMPACT_ATOMS: atom_id res chain seq x y z
N MET A 1 -22.92 -69.56 38.03
CA MET A 1 -21.51 -69.15 38.12
C MET A 1 -21.07 -68.86 36.68
N LYS A 2 -21.21 -67.64 36.15
CA LYS A 2 -20.41 -66.42 36.39
C LYS A 2 -18.93 -66.67 36.09
N ARG A 3 -18.44 -66.05 34.99
CA ARG A 3 -17.11 -66.13 34.34
C ARG A 3 -17.02 -67.05 33.11
N LEU A 4 -17.77 -66.74 32.03
CA LEU A 4 -17.40 -67.18 30.66
C LEU A 4 -18.15 -66.49 29.50
N ILE A 5 -18.83 -65.35 29.74
CA ILE A 5 -19.60 -64.62 28.69
C ILE A 5 -19.06 -63.20 28.44
N VAL A 6 -18.02 -62.76 29.15
CA VAL A 6 -17.50 -61.37 29.02
C VAL A 6 -16.32 -61.25 28.04
N SER A 7 -15.69 -62.36 27.62
CA SER A 7 -14.48 -62.31 26.77
C SER A 7 -14.72 -62.56 25.28
N LEU A 8 -15.96 -62.80 24.84
CA LEU A 8 -16.27 -62.98 23.40
C LEU A 8 -16.99 -61.79 22.75
N MET A 9 -17.44 -60.79 23.53
CA MET A 9 -17.99 -59.53 22.99
C MET A 9 -16.98 -58.39 22.85
N VAL A 10 -15.74 -58.56 23.34
CA VAL A 10 -14.69 -57.53 23.23
C VAL A 10 -13.86 -57.67 21.95
N VAL A 11 -13.94 -58.80 21.23
CA VAL A 11 -13.14 -59.04 20.01
C VAL A 11 -13.91 -58.76 18.72
N ALA A 12 -15.25 -58.64 18.77
CA ALA A 12 -16.07 -58.26 17.62
C ALA A 12 -16.38 -56.75 17.52
N GLY A 13 -16.07 -55.97 18.56
CA GLY A 13 -16.21 -54.51 18.55
C GLY A 13 -14.98 -53.75 18.02
N ALA A 14 -13.90 -54.46 17.66
CA ALA A 14 -12.65 -53.86 17.20
C ALA A 14 -12.44 -53.90 15.67
N LEU A 15 -13.48 -54.29 14.91
CA LEU A 15 -13.41 -54.39 13.43
C LEU A 15 -14.51 -53.58 12.71
N SER A 16 -15.23 -52.70 13.41
CA SER A 16 -16.26 -51.81 12.82
C SER A 16 -16.09 -50.33 13.16
N SER A 17 -14.89 -49.92 13.58
CA SER A 17 -14.49 -48.51 13.73
C SER A 17 -13.23 -48.21 12.90
N ALA A 18 -13.22 -48.65 11.65
CA ALA A 18 -12.36 -48.06 10.63
C ALA A 18 -13.15 -46.92 9.96
N CYS A 19 -13.48 -45.89 10.74
CA CYS A 19 -13.55 -44.56 10.16
C CYS A 19 -12.12 -44.25 9.75
N THR A 20 -11.91 -44.01 8.46
CA THR A 20 -10.77 -43.25 7.99
C THR A 20 -10.83 -41.88 8.68
N GLU A 21 -10.27 -41.78 9.88
CA GLU A 21 -9.67 -40.53 10.32
C GLU A 21 -8.56 -40.27 9.31
N GLU A 22 -8.87 -39.48 8.27
CA GLU A 22 -7.86 -38.63 7.68
C GLU A 22 -7.30 -37.82 8.85
N SER A 23 -6.18 -38.28 9.40
CA SER A 23 -5.35 -37.45 10.24
C SER A 23 -5.05 -36.20 9.41
N GLN A 24 -5.76 -35.12 9.70
CA GLN A 24 -5.42 -33.80 9.21
C GLN A 24 -3.99 -33.57 9.67
N PHE A 25 -3.04 -33.74 8.76
CA PHE A 25 -1.73 -33.18 8.95
C PHE A 25 -1.96 -31.68 9.09
N GLU A 26 -1.83 -31.17 10.31
CA GLU A 26 -1.56 -29.76 10.55
C GLU A 26 -0.28 -29.41 9.77
N GLN A 27 -0.46 -29.07 8.50
CA GLN A 27 0.58 -28.45 7.71
C GLN A 27 0.81 -27.07 8.31
N ARG A 28 2.03 -26.90 8.83
CA ARG A 28 2.59 -25.60 9.19
C ARG A 28 2.22 -24.58 8.11
N VAL A 29 1.54 -23.52 8.56
CA VAL A 29 1.08 -22.33 7.84
C VAL A 29 2.03 -21.93 6.71
N GLY A 30 1.76 -22.45 5.51
CA GLY A 30 2.02 -21.72 4.27
C GLY A 30 0.82 -20.83 4.03
N LEU A 31 1.01 -19.64 3.46
CA LEU A 31 -0.06 -18.74 3.01
C LEU A 31 -1.08 -19.50 2.14
N ALA A 32 -2.12 -20.07 2.76
CA ALA A 32 -3.06 -20.96 2.12
C ALA A 32 -4.47 -20.41 2.33
N GLY A 33 -5.09 -20.00 1.23
CA GLY A 33 -6.50 -19.66 1.14
C GLY A 33 -6.78 -18.18 0.90
N THR A 34 -6.84 -17.75 -0.36
CA THR A 34 -7.31 -16.40 -0.71
C THR A 34 -8.84 -16.41 -0.79
N TYR A 35 -9.51 -15.84 0.20
CA TYR A 35 -10.89 -15.38 0.03
C TYR A 35 -10.90 -14.20 -0.94
N ASP A 36 -11.86 -14.21 -1.87
CA ASP A 36 -12.19 -13.06 -2.71
C ASP A 36 -13.68 -12.76 -2.55
N VAL A 37 -14.06 -11.52 -2.82
CA VAL A 37 -15.41 -11.00 -2.66
C VAL A 37 -15.86 -10.27 -3.92
N ALA A 38 -17.13 -10.46 -4.29
CA ALA A 38 -17.77 -9.71 -5.37
C ALA A 38 -19.16 -9.24 -4.92
N LEU A 39 -19.49 -7.98 -5.21
CA LEU A 39 -20.76 -7.36 -4.83
C LEU A 39 -21.63 -7.13 -6.05
N VAL A 40 -22.75 -7.84 -6.15
CA VAL A 40 -23.76 -7.63 -7.17
C VAL A 40 -24.88 -6.75 -6.62
N THR A 41 -25.15 -5.63 -7.27
CA THR A 41 -26.25 -4.72 -6.91
C THR A 41 -27.31 -4.69 -8.00
N TYR A 42 -28.57 -4.90 -7.60
CA TYR A 42 -29.74 -4.80 -8.47
C TYR A 42 -30.50 -3.51 -8.20
N PRO A 43 -31.03 -2.84 -9.23
CA PRO A 43 -32.02 -1.80 -9.00
C PRO A 43 -33.26 -2.38 -8.29
N PRO A 44 -34.03 -1.56 -7.57
CA PRO A 44 -35.23 -2.01 -6.88
C PRO A 44 -36.22 -2.63 -7.87
N GLN A 45 -36.84 -3.76 -7.52
CA GLN A 45 -37.92 -4.32 -8.33
C GLN A 45 -39.21 -3.51 -8.16
N GLN A 46 -40.17 -3.72 -9.06
CA GLN A 46 -41.43 -2.99 -9.06
C GLN A 46 -42.22 -3.27 -7.76
N GLY A 47 -42.24 -2.30 -6.84
CA GLY A 47 -42.85 -2.43 -5.51
C GLY A 47 -41.86 -2.53 -4.35
N GLU A 48 -40.55 -2.58 -4.62
CA GLU A 48 -39.48 -2.45 -3.63
C GLU A 48 -38.93 -1.01 -3.65
N GLU A 49 -38.69 -0.43 -2.47
CA GLU A 49 -38.10 0.91 -2.35
C GLU A 49 -36.56 0.88 -2.39
N GLU A 50 -35.96 -0.24 -1.99
CA GLU A 50 -34.51 -0.40 -1.84
C GLU A 50 -33.92 -1.39 -2.88
N PRO A 51 -32.70 -1.16 -3.37
CA PRO A 51 -32.01 -2.09 -4.25
C PRO A 51 -31.57 -3.37 -3.50
N THR A 52 -31.65 -4.51 -4.19
CA THR A 52 -31.13 -5.77 -3.65
C THR A 52 -29.62 -5.86 -3.86
N ARG A 53 -28.88 -6.20 -2.82
CA ARG A 53 -27.42 -6.28 -2.83
C ARG A 53 -26.97 -7.66 -2.34
N LEU A 54 -26.17 -8.35 -3.14
CA LEU A 54 -25.68 -9.70 -2.83
C LEU A 54 -24.15 -9.71 -2.83
N LEU A 55 -23.58 -10.14 -1.70
CA LEU A 55 -22.15 -10.30 -1.53
C LEU A 55 -21.78 -11.78 -1.71
N PHE A 56 -21.00 -12.07 -2.75
CA PHE A 56 -20.45 -13.39 -3.03
C PHE A 56 -19.08 -13.50 -2.39
N VAL A 57 -18.83 -14.65 -1.74
CA VAL A 57 -17.59 -14.94 -1.04
C VAL A 57 -17.07 -16.29 -1.53
N THR A 58 -15.79 -16.39 -1.87
CA THR A 58 -15.17 -17.69 -2.18
C THR A 58 -15.03 -18.57 -0.94
N SER A 59 -14.62 -19.83 -1.12
CA SER A 59 -14.17 -20.68 -0.04
C SER A 59 -12.81 -21.26 -0.36
N THR A 60 -11.93 -21.27 0.64
CA THR A 60 -10.54 -21.74 0.50
C THR A 60 -10.45 -23.26 0.60
N ASP A 61 -11.32 -23.83 1.44
CA ASP A 61 -11.32 -25.26 1.78
C ASP A 61 -12.41 -26.02 1.01
N ASN A 62 -13.45 -25.32 0.55
CA ASN A 62 -14.61 -25.93 -0.11
C ASN A 62 -14.74 -25.49 -1.58
N ASN A 63 -15.40 -26.34 -2.35
CA ASN A 63 -15.65 -26.13 -3.79
C ASN A 63 -16.96 -25.36 -3.98
N GLU A 64 -17.11 -24.23 -3.30
CA GLU A 64 -18.38 -23.50 -3.21
C GLU A 64 -18.19 -21.99 -3.14
N LEU A 65 -19.23 -21.26 -3.51
CA LEU A 65 -19.42 -19.85 -3.18
C LEU A 65 -20.53 -19.71 -2.15
N ARG A 66 -20.40 -18.73 -1.27
CA ARG A 66 -21.45 -18.38 -0.32
C ARG A 66 -21.96 -16.97 -0.60
N VAL A 67 -23.21 -16.71 -0.27
CA VAL A 67 -23.89 -15.45 -0.61
C VAL A 67 -24.51 -14.83 0.63
N ILE A 68 -24.24 -13.55 0.85
CA ILE A 68 -24.81 -12.76 1.95
C ILE A 68 -25.73 -11.68 1.35
N SER A 69 -26.94 -11.55 1.90
CA SER A 69 -27.87 -10.49 1.52
C SER A 69 -27.56 -9.21 2.30
N LEU A 70 -27.35 -8.11 1.59
CA LEU A 70 -27.05 -6.79 2.17
C LEU A 70 -28.23 -5.83 2.02
N THR A 71 -29.45 -6.36 2.01
CA THR A 71 -30.67 -5.57 1.76
C THR A 71 -31.09 -4.74 2.96
N GLU A 72 -30.90 -5.28 4.17
CA GLU A 72 -31.27 -4.65 5.43
C GLU A 72 -30.07 -4.62 6.39
N GLU A 73 -30.08 -3.65 7.30
CA GLU A 73 -29.14 -3.58 8.42
C GLU A 73 -29.59 -4.54 9.52
N VAL A 74 -28.75 -5.53 9.82
CA VAL A 74 -29.02 -6.56 10.83
C VAL A 74 -27.77 -6.76 11.68
N GLU A 75 -27.94 -7.12 12.96
CA GLU A 75 -26.81 -7.35 13.88
C GLU A 75 -25.98 -8.57 13.50
N GLU A 76 -26.62 -9.62 12.97
CA GLU A 76 -25.97 -10.83 12.46
C GLU A 76 -26.46 -11.13 11.04
N ARG A 77 -25.53 -11.34 10.10
CA ARG A 77 -25.85 -11.71 8.72
C ARG A 77 -25.71 -13.21 8.52
N GLU A 78 -26.77 -13.85 8.04
CA GLU A 78 -26.75 -15.25 7.64
C GLU A 78 -26.51 -15.41 6.13
N PHE A 79 -25.94 -16.55 5.76
CA PHE A 79 -25.87 -16.93 4.35
C PHE A 79 -27.26 -17.23 3.79
N LEU A 80 -27.50 -16.74 2.57
CA LEU A 80 -28.70 -17.11 1.83
C LEU A 80 -28.71 -18.61 1.58
N ARG A 81 -29.82 -19.25 1.91
CA ARG A 81 -30.06 -20.64 1.55
C ARG A 81 -30.15 -20.74 0.03
N ALA A 82 -29.58 -21.81 -0.54
CA ALA A 82 -29.90 -22.16 -1.91
C ALA A 82 -31.43 -22.27 -2.06
N PRO A 83 -32.04 -21.80 -3.16
CA PRO A 83 -33.49 -21.80 -3.36
C PRO A 83 -34.16 -23.18 -3.19
N ASN A 84 -33.40 -24.28 -3.24
CA ASN A 84 -33.86 -25.63 -2.99
C ASN A 84 -33.44 -26.11 -1.57
N PRO A 85 -34.37 -26.48 -0.68
CA PRO A 85 -34.06 -26.93 0.68
C PRO A 85 -33.27 -28.25 0.77
N LEU A 86 -33.09 -28.96 -0.36
CA LEU A 86 -32.23 -30.15 -0.46
C LEU A 86 -30.80 -29.83 -0.92
N GLN A 87 -30.51 -28.57 -1.28
CA GLN A 87 -29.17 -28.11 -1.66
C GLN A 87 -28.46 -27.45 -0.48
N PRO A 88 -27.12 -27.52 -0.40
CA PRO A 88 -26.35 -26.90 0.67
C PRO A 88 -26.56 -25.36 0.69
N LEU A 89 -26.19 -24.71 1.79
CA LEU A 89 -26.22 -23.24 2.00
C LEU A 89 -25.21 -22.47 1.10
N SER A 90 -24.80 -23.08 0.00
CA SER A 90 -23.68 -22.67 -0.83
C SER A 90 -23.91 -23.09 -2.27
N ILE A 91 -23.29 -22.34 -3.19
CA ILE A 91 -23.34 -22.59 -4.62
C ILE A 91 -22.13 -23.45 -4.97
N PRO A 92 -22.29 -24.73 -5.35
CA PRO A 92 -21.16 -25.55 -5.77
C PRO A 92 -20.54 -24.96 -7.04
N VAL A 93 -19.22 -24.82 -7.05
CA VAL A 93 -18.46 -24.31 -8.21
C VAL A 93 -17.23 -25.16 -8.45
N LEU A 94 -16.30 -24.68 -9.25
CA LEU A 94 -15.00 -25.30 -9.44
C LEU A 94 -14.21 -25.45 -8.13
N PRO A 95 -13.21 -26.36 -8.08
CA PRO A 95 -12.53 -26.64 -6.82
C PRO A 95 -11.69 -25.48 -6.30
N ARG A 96 -11.85 -25.11 -5.02
CA ARG A 96 -11.11 -24.04 -4.32
C ARG A 96 -11.07 -22.69 -5.07
N PRO A 97 -12.22 -22.04 -5.34
CA PRO A 97 -12.25 -20.77 -6.06
C PRO A 97 -11.41 -19.72 -5.32
N GLN A 98 -10.55 -19.00 -6.05
CA GLN A 98 -9.59 -18.05 -5.47
C GLN A 98 -9.79 -16.61 -5.91
N ALA A 99 -10.48 -16.39 -7.02
CA ALA A 99 -10.79 -15.05 -7.49
C ALA A 99 -12.22 -15.00 -8.04
N LEU A 100 -12.86 -13.84 -7.87
CA LEU A 100 -14.18 -13.50 -8.35
C LEU A 100 -14.12 -12.26 -9.22
N THR A 101 -14.99 -12.22 -10.22
CA THR A 101 -15.36 -10.98 -10.90
C THR A 101 -16.84 -11.06 -11.20
N GLN A 102 -17.47 -9.91 -11.35
CA GLN A 102 -18.83 -9.81 -11.83
C GLN A 102 -18.84 -9.17 -13.21
N ASP A 103 -19.90 -9.39 -13.98
CA ASP A 103 -20.11 -8.57 -15.15
C ASP A 103 -20.53 -7.16 -14.75
N MET A 104 -19.88 -6.15 -15.33
CA MET A 104 -20.17 -4.74 -15.04
C MET A 104 -20.36 -3.96 -16.32
N ARG A 105 -21.17 -2.89 -16.26
CA ARG A 105 -21.29 -1.91 -17.33
C ARG A 105 -21.40 -0.51 -16.74
N TYR A 106 -21.22 0.47 -17.60
CA TYR A 106 -21.47 1.87 -17.28
C TYR A 106 -22.67 2.33 -18.10
N ASP A 107 -23.62 3.00 -17.46
CA ASP A 107 -24.75 3.59 -18.17
C ASP A 107 -24.35 4.88 -18.92
N ALA A 108 -25.33 5.52 -19.58
CA ALA A 108 -25.08 6.75 -20.33
C ALA A 108 -24.64 7.93 -19.44
N ASN A 109 -24.89 7.86 -18.13
CA ASN A 109 -24.44 8.83 -17.15
C ASN A 109 -23.10 8.44 -16.52
N GLY A 110 -22.47 7.34 -16.97
CA GLY A 110 -21.23 6.82 -16.40
C GLY A 110 -21.39 6.20 -15.01
N ALA A 111 -22.62 5.94 -14.55
CA ALA A 111 -22.83 5.22 -13.31
C ALA A 111 -22.56 3.72 -13.52
N GLU A 112 -21.87 3.11 -12.55
CA GLU A 112 -21.57 1.68 -12.58
C GLU A 112 -22.83 0.86 -12.31
N GLN A 113 -23.04 -0.17 -13.11
CA GLN A 113 -24.17 -1.07 -13.05
C GLN A 113 -23.66 -2.52 -13.07
N SER A 114 -23.95 -3.28 -12.01
CA SER A 114 -23.67 -4.72 -11.99
C SER A 114 -24.62 -5.44 -12.95
N GLY A 115 -24.09 -6.43 -13.65
CA GLY A 115 -24.89 -7.41 -14.38
C GLY A 115 -25.39 -8.51 -13.45
N ARG A 116 -25.76 -9.66 -14.03
CA ARG A 116 -26.37 -10.78 -13.27
C ARG A 116 -25.48 -12.01 -13.18
N LEU A 117 -24.21 -11.93 -13.62
CA LEU A 117 -23.30 -13.07 -13.65
C LEU A 117 -22.07 -12.81 -12.79
N VAL A 118 -21.75 -13.79 -11.96
CA VAL A 118 -20.50 -13.85 -11.20
C VAL A 118 -19.64 -14.96 -11.77
N PHE A 119 -18.36 -14.67 -11.96
CA PHE A 119 -17.36 -15.58 -12.49
C PHE A 119 -16.38 -15.94 -11.40
N ALA A 120 -16.12 -17.23 -11.24
CA ALA A 120 -15.10 -17.74 -10.34
C ALA A 120 -13.99 -18.43 -11.13
N ARG A 121 -12.75 -18.32 -10.67
CA ARG A 121 -11.61 -19.14 -11.14
C ARG A 121 -10.82 -19.70 -9.97
N SER A 122 -10.10 -20.78 -10.25
CA SER A 122 -9.05 -21.30 -9.37
C SER A 122 -7.68 -21.12 -9.96
N SER A 123 -6.71 -20.84 -9.10
CA SER A 123 -5.31 -20.78 -9.52
C SER A 123 -4.85 -22.11 -10.11
N GLY A 124 -4.07 -22.02 -11.18
CA GLY A 124 -3.49 -23.18 -11.86
C GLY A 124 -4.48 -23.99 -12.70
N THR A 125 -5.73 -23.54 -12.88
CA THR A 125 -6.75 -24.25 -13.68
C THR A 125 -7.11 -23.54 -14.97
N THR A 126 -7.63 -24.29 -15.95
CA THR A 126 -8.22 -23.75 -17.19
C THR A 126 -9.72 -23.53 -17.08
N LEU A 127 -10.28 -23.63 -15.87
CA LEU A 127 -11.72 -23.63 -15.65
C LEU A 127 -12.19 -22.28 -15.13
N ILE A 128 -13.36 -21.84 -15.62
CA ILE A 128 -14.09 -20.68 -15.11
C ILE A 128 -15.54 -21.12 -14.86
N SER A 129 -16.02 -20.92 -13.64
CA SER A 129 -17.41 -21.16 -13.26
C SER A 129 -18.21 -19.89 -13.47
N VAL A 130 -19.36 -20.01 -14.13
CA VAL A 130 -20.32 -18.93 -14.35
C VAL A 130 -21.52 -19.17 -13.45
N VAL A 131 -21.76 -18.25 -12.53
CA VAL A 131 -22.82 -18.31 -11.54
C VAL A 131 -23.86 -17.25 -11.85
N ASP A 132 -25.12 -17.67 -11.89
CA ASP A 132 -26.25 -16.75 -11.97
C ASP A 132 -26.48 -16.15 -10.59
N ALA A 133 -26.33 -14.83 -10.50
CA ALA A 133 -26.40 -14.11 -9.25
C ALA A 133 -27.84 -13.80 -8.81
N ASP A 134 -28.84 -14.07 -9.64
CA ASP A 134 -30.24 -13.82 -9.28
C ASP A 134 -30.64 -14.60 -8.02
N ARG A 135 -31.25 -13.90 -7.07
CA ARG A 135 -31.61 -14.39 -5.73
C ARG A 135 -32.48 -15.65 -5.80
N GLU A 136 -33.33 -15.77 -6.81
CA GLU A 136 -34.23 -16.92 -6.98
C GLU A 136 -33.54 -18.15 -7.59
N VAL A 137 -32.35 -17.98 -8.17
CA VAL A 137 -31.66 -19.02 -8.94
C VAL A 137 -30.38 -19.48 -8.24
N LEU A 138 -29.49 -18.54 -7.89
CA LEU A 138 -28.21 -18.74 -7.18
C LEU A 138 -27.55 -20.10 -7.48
N ARG A 139 -27.09 -20.31 -8.73
CA ARG A 139 -26.47 -21.58 -9.15
C ARG A 139 -25.38 -21.40 -10.20
N GLU A 140 -24.46 -22.35 -10.28
CA GLU A 140 -23.56 -22.48 -11.44
C GLU A 140 -24.40 -22.83 -12.67
N VAL A 141 -24.48 -21.91 -13.62
CA VAL A 141 -25.23 -22.10 -14.87
C VAL A 141 -24.36 -22.65 -15.99
N ARG A 142 -23.04 -22.44 -15.90
CA ARG A 142 -22.08 -22.95 -16.88
C ARG A 142 -20.70 -23.10 -16.28
N ARG A 143 -20.00 -24.15 -16.70
CA ARG A 143 -18.56 -24.30 -16.48
C ARG A 143 -17.84 -24.21 -17.81
N LEU A 144 -16.92 -23.27 -17.93
CA LEU A 144 -16.13 -23.04 -19.14
C LEU A 144 -14.76 -23.71 -18.96
N ASP A 145 -14.37 -24.53 -19.93
CA ASP A 145 -12.97 -24.96 -20.06
C ASP A 145 -12.32 -24.13 -21.16
N THR A 146 -11.33 -23.30 -20.79
CA THR A 146 -10.66 -22.41 -21.73
C THR A 146 -9.98 -23.18 -22.85
N ARG A 147 -9.59 -24.45 -22.65
CA ARG A 147 -9.02 -25.32 -23.70
C ARG A 147 -10.01 -25.66 -24.79
N GLU A 148 -11.28 -25.83 -24.42
CA GLU A 148 -12.34 -26.23 -25.33
C GLU A 148 -12.95 -25.03 -26.03
N ILE A 149 -13.26 -23.95 -25.30
CA ILE A 149 -13.87 -22.76 -25.92
C ILE A 149 -12.91 -22.02 -26.87
N THR A 150 -11.59 -22.18 -26.70
CA THR A 150 -10.58 -21.60 -27.61
C THR A 150 -10.21 -22.54 -28.76
N ARG A 151 -10.69 -23.79 -28.75
CA ARG A 151 -10.47 -24.75 -29.83
C ARG A 151 -11.44 -24.44 -30.98
N VAL A 152 -10.97 -23.65 -31.93
CA VAL A 152 -11.70 -23.37 -33.17
C VAL A 152 -11.12 -24.26 -34.28
N GLU A 153 -11.94 -25.17 -34.81
CA GLU A 153 -11.53 -26.09 -35.89
C GLU A 153 -11.11 -25.29 -37.14
N GLY A 154 -9.93 -25.60 -37.68
CA GLY A 154 -9.36 -24.89 -38.83
C GLY A 154 -8.72 -23.53 -38.52
N SER A 155 -8.73 -23.06 -37.26
CA SER A 155 -8.04 -21.84 -36.86
C SER A 155 -6.51 -22.04 -36.81
N PRO A 156 -5.71 -21.09 -37.31
CA PRO A 156 -4.25 -21.13 -37.14
C PRO A 156 -3.81 -20.82 -35.70
N VAL A 157 -4.73 -20.36 -34.84
CA VAL A 157 -4.44 -19.99 -33.45
C VAL A 157 -4.52 -21.24 -32.57
N ALA A 158 -3.40 -21.58 -31.93
CA ALA A 158 -3.37 -22.68 -30.97
C ALA A 158 -4.35 -22.43 -29.81
N PRO A 159 -5.11 -23.45 -29.38
CA PRO A 159 -6.01 -23.32 -28.24
C PRO A 159 -5.22 -22.97 -26.97
N ALA A 160 -5.88 -22.36 -26.00
CA ALA A 160 -5.31 -22.12 -24.69
C ALA A 160 -4.90 -23.47 -24.07
N ALA A 161 -3.69 -23.53 -23.51
CA ALA A 161 -3.18 -24.71 -22.82
C ALA A 161 -2.95 -24.44 -21.33
N GLY A 162 -2.62 -23.18 -21.01
CA GLY A 162 -2.25 -22.71 -19.68
C GLY A 162 -3.40 -22.23 -18.79
N PRO A 163 -3.12 -22.03 -17.49
CA PRO A 163 -4.13 -21.64 -16.51
C PRO A 163 -4.61 -20.19 -16.70
N VAL A 164 -5.81 -19.90 -16.22
CA VAL A 164 -6.40 -18.55 -16.23
C VAL A 164 -5.78 -17.70 -15.12
N THR A 165 -5.11 -16.61 -15.48
CA THR A 165 -4.37 -15.75 -14.53
C THR A 165 -5.14 -14.51 -14.11
N ALA A 166 -6.00 -13.99 -14.99
CA ALA A 166 -6.86 -12.84 -14.72
C ALA A 166 -8.14 -12.93 -15.57
N PHE A 167 -9.20 -12.27 -15.13
CA PHE A 167 -10.43 -12.12 -15.91
C PHE A 167 -11.11 -10.78 -15.58
N ALA A 168 -12.03 -10.37 -16.45
CA ALA A 168 -12.99 -9.31 -16.19
C ALA A 168 -14.19 -9.52 -17.12
N ALA A 169 -15.39 -9.15 -16.71
CA ALA A 169 -16.59 -9.36 -17.52
C ALA A 169 -17.35 -8.05 -17.72
N ARG A 170 -17.91 -7.89 -18.92
CA ARG A 170 -18.73 -6.74 -19.30
C ARG A 170 -20.18 -7.18 -19.49
N ALA A 171 -21.07 -6.57 -18.72
CA ALA A 171 -22.50 -6.81 -18.79
C ALA A 171 -23.09 -6.27 -20.11
N PRO A 172 -24.18 -6.86 -20.63
CA PRO A 172 -24.83 -6.39 -21.86
C PRO A 172 -25.45 -4.99 -21.71
N GLU A 173 -25.53 -4.23 -22.81
CA GLU A 173 -26.17 -2.90 -22.82
C GLU A 173 -27.68 -2.96 -22.60
N GLN A 174 -28.32 -4.04 -23.06
CA GLN A 174 -29.76 -4.28 -22.94
C GLN A 174 -30.04 -5.57 -22.17
N GLU A 175 -31.14 -5.57 -21.41
CA GLU A 175 -31.61 -6.77 -20.72
C GLU A 175 -31.96 -7.87 -21.76
N GLY A 176 -31.44 -9.08 -21.53
CA GLY A 176 -31.51 -10.17 -22.50
C GLY A 176 -30.36 -10.22 -23.52
N GLY A 177 -29.42 -9.28 -23.49
CA GLY A 177 -28.17 -9.38 -24.25
C GLY A 177 -27.17 -10.38 -23.64
N GLY A 178 -26.11 -10.70 -24.39
CA GLY A 178 -25.04 -11.58 -23.93
C GLY A 178 -23.90 -10.84 -23.21
N THR A 179 -23.32 -11.47 -22.20
CA THR A 179 -22.15 -10.94 -21.46
C THR A 179 -20.85 -11.21 -22.22
N THR A 180 -19.92 -10.25 -22.26
CA THR A 180 -18.58 -10.48 -22.82
C THR A 180 -17.61 -10.78 -21.69
N LEU A 181 -16.97 -11.95 -21.72
CA LEU A 181 -15.92 -12.34 -20.76
C LEU A 181 -14.54 -12.14 -21.38
N TYR A 182 -13.71 -11.33 -20.73
CA TYR A 182 -12.28 -11.20 -21.05
C TYR A 182 -11.47 -12.02 -20.06
N PHE A 183 -10.51 -12.79 -20.54
CA PHE A 183 -9.63 -13.57 -19.68
C PHE A 183 -8.23 -13.70 -20.25
N ALA A 184 -7.26 -13.87 -19.35
CA ALA A 184 -5.86 -14.09 -19.68
C ALA A 184 -5.45 -15.51 -19.32
N THR A 185 -4.68 -16.16 -20.19
CA THR A 185 -4.08 -17.48 -19.95
C THR A 185 -2.56 -17.39 -19.96
N GLN A 186 -1.90 -18.21 -19.12
CA GLN A 186 -0.44 -18.29 -19.09
C GLN A 186 0.07 -19.43 -19.98
N GLU A 187 0.42 -19.12 -21.23
CA GLU A 187 0.97 -20.12 -22.15
C GLU A 187 2.48 -20.29 -21.98
N ILE A 188 3.04 -21.34 -22.61
CA ILE A 188 4.48 -21.62 -22.64
C ILE A 188 5.27 -20.45 -23.26
N THR A 189 4.69 -19.80 -24.27
CA THR A 189 5.33 -18.70 -25.00
C THR A 189 5.10 -17.33 -24.35
N GLY A 190 4.27 -17.24 -23.31
CA GLY A 190 3.86 -15.97 -22.67
C GLY A 190 2.35 -15.91 -22.43
N ALA A 191 1.89 -14.84 -21.78
CA ALA A 191 0.46 -14.65 -21.56
C ALA A 191 -0.29 -14.32 -22.85
N ARG A 192 -1.55 -14.75 -22.95
CA ARG A 192 -2.45 -14.42 -24.06
C ARG A 192 -3.79 -13.95 -23.53
N LEU A 193 -4.36 -12.94 -24.18
CA LEU A 193 -5.70 -12.43 -23.88
C LEU A 193 -6.74 -12.97 -24.85
N TRP A 194 -7.92 -13.27 -24.30
CA TRP A 194 -9.05 -13.85 -25.00
C TRP A 194 -10.34 -13.08 -24.69
N SER A 195 -11.27 -13.12 -25.63
CA SER A 195 -12.65 -12.65 -25.45
C SER A 195 -13.61 -13.77 -25.81
N ALA A 196 -14.53 -14.08 -24.90
CA ALA A 196 -15.62 -15.02 -25.12
C ALA A 196 -16.96 -14.30 -25.00
N GLN A 197 -17.80 -14.44 -26.03
CA GLN A 197 -19.17 -13.93 -25.97
C GLN A 197 -20.07 -15.02 -25.38
N LEU A 198 -20.65 -14.73 -24.23
CA LEU A 198 -21.62 -15.59 -23.59
C LEU A 198 -23.02 -15.28 -24.14
N PRO A 199 -23.87 -16.30 -24.31
CA PRO A 199 -25.25 -16.08 -24.72
C PRO A 199 -26.02 -15.35 -23.63
N ALA A 200 -27.25 -14.97 -23.95
CA ALA A 200 -28.16 -14.36 -22.99
C ALA A 200 -28.35 -15.27 -21.76
N ARG A 201 -28.63 -14.66 -20.61
CA ARG A 201 -28.75 -15.36 -19.31
C ARG A 201 -29.66 -16.58 -19.36
N ASN A 202 -30.82 -16.45 -19.98
CA ASN A 202 -31.82 -17.51 -20.16
C ASN A 202 -31.33 -18.69 -21.02
N GLU A 203 -30.29 -18.48 -21.83
CA GLU A 203 -29.71 -19.47 -22.73
C GLU A 203 -28.41 -20.10 -22.20
N LEU A 204 -27.86 -19.63 -21.08
CA LEU A 204 -26.61 -20.15 -20.51
C LEU A 204 -26.70 -21.63 -20.10
N GLY A 205 -27.89 -22.08 -19.71
CA GLY A 205 -28.18 -23.49 -19.42
C GLY A 205 -28.34 -24.37 -20.66
N SER A 206 -28.36 -23.78 -21.87
CA SER A 206 -28.47 -24.53 -23.13
C SER A 206 -27.13 -25.17 -23.53
N SER A 207 -27.16 -26.16 -24.41
CA SER A 207 -25.95 -26.74 -25.00
C SER A 207 -25.31 -25.87 -26.08
N ALA A 208 -25.63 -24.57 -26.14
CA ALA A 208 -25.04 -23.64 -27.10
C ALA A 208 -23.50 -23.67 -26.99
N ALA A 209 -22.84 -23.71 -28.14
CA ALA A 209 -21.39 -23.66 -28.21
C ALA A 209 -20.93 -22.24 -27.88
N ILE A 210 -20.00 -22.14 -26.92
CA ILE A 210 -19.33 -20.89 -26.57
C ILE A 210 -17.94 -20.98 -27.16
N THR A 211 -17.56 -19.98 -27.96
CA THR A 211 -16.22 -19.87 -28.52
C THR A 211 -15.54 -18.60 -28.02
N ALA A 212 -14.24 -18.69 -27.86
CA ALA A 212 -13.38 -17.59 -27.46
C ALA A 212 -12.39 -17.29 -28.59
N ALA A 213 -12.21 -16.01 -28.88
CA ALA A 213 -11.25 -15.52 -29.87
C ALA A 213 -10.10 -14.78 -29.16
N PRO A 214 -8.86 -14.86 -29.67
CA PRO A 214 -7.77 -14.04 -29.15
C PRO A 214 -8.08 -12.56 -29.41
N LEU A 215 -7.67 -11.68 -28.49
CA LEU A 215 -7.80 -10.24 -28.73
C LEU A 215 -6.84 -9.81 -29.87
N PRO A 216 -7.32 -9.10 -30.90
CA PRO A 216 -6.51 -8.77 -32.06
C PRO A 216 -5.43 -7.73 -31.73
N GLY A 217 -4.24 -7.89 -32.33
CA GLY A 217 -3.13 -6.95 -32.20
C GLY A 217 -2.34 -7.04 -30.88
N VAL A 218 -2.57 -8.08 -30.06
CA VAL A 218 -1.94 -8.22 -28.75
C VAL A 218 -0.90 -9.34 -28.76
N ASP A 219 0.35 -8.98 -29.00
CA ASP A 219 1.50 -9.83 -28.68
C ASP A 219 2.13 -9.31 -27.38
N LEU A 220 1.74 -9.89 -26.25
CA LEU A 220 2.41 -9.61 -24.98
C LEU A 220 3.84 -10.18 -25.02
N PRO A 221 4.85 -9.51 -24.41
CA PRO A 221 6.22 -9.99 -24.44
C PRO A 221 6.35 -11.42 -23.88
N ALA A 222 7.27 -12.20 -24.46
CA ALA A 222 7.62 -13.50 -23.91
C ALA A 222 8.11 -13.34 -22.46
N ASN A 223 7.63 -14.22 -21.56
CA ASN A 223 7.89 -14.20 -20.11
C ASN A 223 7.11 -13.16 -19.29
N VAL A 224 6.02 -12.61 -19.82
CA VAL A 224 5.10 -11.76 -19.06
C VAL A 224 3.83 -12.53 -18.69
N ALA A 225 3.33 -12.31 -17.48
CA ALA A 225 2.06 -12.82 -16.97
C ALA A 225 1.06 -11.67 -16.79
N VAL A 226 -0.23 -11.90 -17.04
CA VAL A 226 -1.28 -10.92 -16.75
C VAL A 226 -1.81 -11.18 -15.34
N ASN A 227 -1.77 -10.17 -14.47
CA ASN A 227 -2.20 -10.29 -13.07
C ASN A 227 -3.52 -9.58 -12.77
N SER A 228 -3.86 -8.51 -13.48
CA SER A 228 -5.14 -7.79 -13.30
C SER A 228 -5.75 -7.38 -14.63
N LEU A 229 -7.07 -7.53 -14.71
CA LEU A 229 -7.90 -7.03 -15.81
C LEU A 229 -9.04 -6.21 -15.21
N VAL A 230 -9.37 -5.08 -15.83
CA VAL A 230 -10.54 -4.27 -15.45
C VAL A 230 -11.25 -3.77 -16.70
N VAL A 231 -12.58 -3.76 -16.68
CA VAL A 231 -13.41 -3.20 -17.75
C VAL A 231 -13.52 -1.70 -17.54
N LEU A 232 -13.34 -0.92 -18.60
CA LEU A 232 -13.49 0.53 -18.61
C LEU A 232 -14.80 0.92 -19.32
N PRO A 233 -15.33 2.13 -19.06
CA PRO A 233 -16.48 2.64 -19.79
C PRO A 233 -16.23 2.72 -21.30
N ASN A 234 -17.25 2.38 -22.07
CA ASN A 234 -17.23 2.61 -23.51
C ASN A 234 -17.36 4.12 -23.82
N PRO A 235 -16.79 4.60 -24.94
CA PRO A 235 -17.09 5.94 -25.45
C PRO A 235 -18.60 6.12 -25.66
N VAL A 236 -19.14 7.23 -25.14
CA VAL A 236 -20.59 7.51 -25.22
C VAL A 236 -21.03 7.67 -26.68
N GLY A 237 -22.14 7.03 -27.05
CA GLY A 237 -22.79 7.18 -28.35
C GLY A 237 -22.17 6.36 -29.49
N VAL A 238 -21.24 5.44 -29.22
CA VAL A 238 -20.60 4.58 -30.22
C VAL A 238 -20.69 3.12 -29.81
N SER A 239 -21.10 2.24 -30.74
CA SER A 239 -21.08 0.79 -30.51
C SER A 239 -19.63 0.32 -30.41
N HIS A 240 -19.24 -0.22 -29.24
CA HIS A 240 -17.88 -0.68 -28.96
C HIS A 240 -17.85 -2.13 -28.47
N ARG A 241 -16.87 -2.89 -28.97
CA ARG A 241 -16.55 -4.25 -28.50
C ARG A 241 -15.96 -4.29 -27.11
N GLY A 242 -15.53 -3.14 -26.57
CA GLY A 242 -15.12 -2.96 -25.17
C GLY A 242 -13.82 -2.20 -25.03
N VAL A 243 -13.63 -1.60 -23.88
CA VAL A 243 -12.36 -1.01 -23.45
C VAL A 243 -11.93 -1.70 -22.16
N ILE A 244 -10.68 -2.17 -22.11
CA ILE A 244 -10.13 -2.85 -20.93
C ILE A 244 -8.78 -2.28 -20.56
N ALA A 245 -8.41 -2.37 -19.28
CA ALA A 245 -7.03 -2.18 -18.84
C ALA A 245 -6.44 -3.50 -18.33
N VAL A 246 -5.17 -3.71 -18.68
CA VAL A 246 -4.42 -4.95 -18.48
C VAL A 246 -3.13 -4.63 -17.76
N ALA A 247 -3.00 -5.08 -16.52
CA ALA A 247 -1.73 -5.05 -15.82
C ALA A 247 -0.96 -6.34 -16.08
N THR A 248 0.34 -6.20 -16.28
CA THR A 248 1.23 -7.31 -16.53
C THR A 248 2.43 -7.32 -15.59
N ARG A 249 2.94 -8.52 -15.31
CA ARG A 249 4.05 -8.78 -14.38
C ARG A 249 5.15 -9.55 -15.11
N GLY A 250 6.40 -9.18 -14.88
CA GLY A 250 7.57 -9.80 -15.53
C GLY A 250 8.81 -8.91 -15.45
N ALA A 251 9.84 -9.14 -16.26
CA ALA A 251 11.01 -8.24 -16.31
C ALA A 251 10.69 -6.86 -16.92
N ALA A 252 9.61 -6.78 -17.71
CA ALA A 252 9.10 -5.58 -18.36
C ALA A 252 7.58 -5.46 -18.11
N GLY A 253 7.12 -5.68 -16.88
CA GLY A 253 5.71 -5.55 -16.54
C GLY A 253 5.21 -4.13 -16.82
N THR A 254 4.17 -4.02 -17.65
CA THR A 254 3.56 -2.78 -18.13
C THR A 254 2.05 -2.84 -17.95
N VAL A 255 1.41 -1.69 -17.84
CA VAL A 255 -0.05 -1.59 -17.88
C VAL A 255 -0.50 -1.05 -19.22
N TYR A 256 -1.48 -1.69 -19.85
CA TYR A 256 -2.02 -1.29 -21.14
C TYR A 256 -3.49 -0.96 -21.03
N ARG A 257 -3.92 0.14 -21.66
CA ARG A 257 -5.31 0.36 -22.07
C ARG A 257 -5.49 -0.22 -23.47
N MET A 258 -6.50 -1.04 -23.65
CA MET A 258 -6.86 -1.63 -24.93
C MET A 258 -8.28 -1.23 -25.29
N ASP A 259 -8.44 -0.43 -26.35
CA ASP A 259 -9.73 -0.13 -26.96
C ASP A 259 -9.95 -1.07 -28.14
N LEU A 260 -10.94 -1.94 -28.01
CA LEU A 260 -11.26 -2.95 -29.02
C LEU A 260 -12.05 -2.36 -30.20
N GLY A 261 -12.46 -1.08 -30.13
CA GLY A 261 -13.20 -0.40 -31.19
C GLY A 261 -14.53 -1.07 -31.55
N ALA A 262 -15.14 -0.62 -32.65
CA ALA A 262 -16.29 -1.29 -33.25
C ALA A 262 -15.89 -2.63 -33.91
N GLU A 263 -16.88 -3.42 -34.31
CA GLU A 263 -16.63 -4.63 -35.10
C GLU A 263 -15.88 -4.31 -36.41
N GLY A 264 -14.82 -5.07 -36.71
CA GLY A 264 -13.95 -4.82 -37.87
C GLY A 264 -12.92 -3.69 -37.69
N ALA A 265 -12.99 -2.90 -36.62
CA ALA A 265 -11.97 -1.91 -36.31
C ALA A 265 -10.69 -2.55 -35.72
N SER A 266 -9.55 -1.89 -35.93
CA SER A 266 -8.28 -2.25 -35.29
C SER A 266 -8.29 -1.89 -33.82
N THR A 267 -7.74 -2.75 -32.97
CA THR A 267 -7.54 -2.46 -31.56
C THR A 267 -6.49 -1.35 -31.38
N VAL A 268 -6.80 -0.37 -30.54
CA VAL A 268 -5.86 0.69 -30.14
C VAL A 268 -5.29 0.32 -28.78
N ILE A 269 -3.96 0.20 -28.70
CA ILE A 269 -3.23 -0.12 -27.47
C ILE A 269 -2.46 1.12 -27.04
N GLN A 270 -2.66 1.53 -25.80
CA GLN A 270 -1.96 2.64 -25.16
C GLN A 270 -1.30 2.14 -23.88
N GLU A 271 -0.01 2.41 -23.72
CA GLU A 271 0.69 2.17 -22.47
C GLU A 271 0.27 3.20 -21.42
N LEU A 272 0.10 2.73 -20.18
CA LEU A 272 -0.26 3.51 -19.01
C LEU A 272 0.94 3.55 -18.05
N ASP A 273 1.46 4.74 -17.81
CA ASP A 273 2.68 4.97 -17.03
C ASP A 273 2.38 5.14 -15.53
N PHE A 274 2.60 4.08 -14.75
CA PHE A 274 2.51 4.09 -13.28
C PHE A 274 3.84 4.48 -12.62
N GLY A 275 4.54 5.49 -13.17
CA GLY A 275 5.84 5.94 -12.68
C GLY A 275 6.94 4.89 -12.85
N GLY A 276 6.86 4.09 -13.92
CA GLY A 276 7.77 2.98 -14.19
C GLY A 276 7.65 1.77 -13.23
N SER A 277 6.66 1.76 -12.33
CA SER A 277 6.41 0.66 -11.40
C SER A 277 5.46 -0.38 -11.97
N GLN A 278 5.63 -1.64 -11.58
CA GLN A 278 4.66 -2.69 -11.89
C GLN A 278 3.44 -2.57 -11.00
N VAL A 279 2.30 -3.06 -11.50
CA VAL A 279 1.02 -2.94 -10.81
C VAL A 279 0.47 -4.33 -10.52
N LEU A 280 0.09 -4.59 -9.27
CA LEU A 280 -0.48 -5.86 -8.80
C LEU A 280 -1.98 -5.98 -9.09
N GLN A 281 -2.72 -4.90 -8.87
CA GLN A 281 -4.17 -4.85 -8.99
C GLN A 281 -4.59 -3.50 -9.58
N LEU A 282 -5.60 -3.52 -10.43
CA LEU A 282 -6.21 -2.34 -11.02
C LEU A 282 -7.62 -2.13 -10.46
N ALA A 283 -8.01 -0.87 -10.28
CA ALA A 283 -9.37 -0.45 -9.99
C ALA A 283 -9.71 0.82 -10.77
N THR A 284 -10.99 1.06 -10.97
CA THR A 284 -11.53 2.24 -11.67
C THR A 284 -12.79 2.70 -10.95
N HIS A 285 -13.41 3.79 -11.40
CA HIS A 285 -14.56 4.41 -10.74
C HIS A 285 -15.66 4.82 -11.75
N GLY A 286 -16.90 4.93 -11.25
CA GLY A 286 -18.01 5.56 -11.97
C GLY A 286 -17.88 7.09 -12.05
N ARG A 287 -18.75 7.73 -12.84
CA ARG A 287 -18.79 9.19 -12.97
C ARG A 287 -19.24 9.80 -11.64
N VAL A 288 -18.55 10.85 -11.20
CA VAL A 288 -18.96 11.64 -10.04
C VAL A 288 -18.97 13.12 -10.38
N GLU A 289 -19.88 13.84 -9.75
CA GLU A 289 -19.99 15.28 -9.85
C GLU A 289 -20.13 15.85 -8.44
N TYR A 290 -19.24 16.75 -8.06
CA TYR A 290 -19.24 17.33 -6.72
C TYR A 290 -18.86 18.80 -6.75
N ARG A 291 -19.22 19.53 -5.70
CA ARG A 291 -18.92 20.96 -5.54
C ARG A 291 -17.99 21.13 -4.36
N GLU A 292 -16.89 21.84 -4.58
CA GLU A 292 -16.04 22.28 -3.50
C GLU A 292 -16.58 23.60 -2.93
N VAL A 293 -16.47 23.75 -1.62
CA VAL A 293 -16.73 25.03 -0.94
C VAL A 293 -15.39 25.59 -0.51
N ARG A 294 -15.08 26.79 -0.99
CA ARG A 294 -13.86 27.52 -0.63
C ARG A 294 -14.18 28.51 0.48
N GLN A 295 -13.35 28.55 1.50
CA GLN A 295 -13.36 29.63 2.49
C GLN A 295 -12.27 30.65 2.14
N LEU A 296 -12.65 31.91 2.00
CA LEU A 296 -11.76 33.03 1.75
C LEU A 296 -11.11 33.51 3.05
N ALA A 297 -10.03 34.29 2.93
CA ALA A 297 -9.25 34.78 4.07
C ALA A 297 -10.06 35.71 5.01
N ASP A 298 -11.17 36.26 4.54
CA ASP A 298 -12.12 37.06 5.32
C ASP A 298 -13.21 36.20 6.01
N GLY A 299 -13.09 34.87 5.91
CA GLY A 299 -14.03 33.89 6.46
C GLY A 299 -15.27 33.66 5.60
N THR A 300 -15.44 34.36 4.46
CA THR A 300 -16.58 34.15 3.57
C THR A 300 -16.47 32.82 2.81
N ARG A 301 -17.60 32.15 2.60
CA ARG A 301 -17.67 30.87 1.88
C ARG A 301 -18.18 31.09 0.46
N THR A 302 -17.47 30.54 -0.52
CA THR A 302 -17.85 30.57 -1.93
C THR A 302 -17.97 29.16 -2.46
N THR A 303 -19.11 28.83 -3.07
CA THR A 303 -19.30 27.55 -3.76
C THR A 303 -18.64 27.60 -5.12
N GLU A 304 -17.70 26.68 -5.37
CA GLU A 304 -17.02 26.59 -6.65
C GLU A 304 -17.90 25.88 -7.71
N PRO A 305 -17.57 26.02 -9.00
CA PRO A 305 -18.21 25.24 -10.06
C PRO A 305 -18.15 23.73 -9.79
N PRO A 306 -19.12 22.94 -10.27
CA PRO A 306 -19.10 21.50 -10.07
C PRO A 306 -17.89 20.89 -10.81
N LEU A 307 -17.08 20.13 -10.09
CA LEU A 307 -16.02 19.32 -10.67
C LEU A 307 -16.60 17.97 -11.07
N VAL A 308 -16.54 17.68 -12.37
CA VAL A 308 -16.95 16.40 -12.93
C VAL A 308 -15.71 15.53 -13.12
N VAL A 309 -15.74 14.32 -12.56
CA VAL A 309 -14.75 13.28 -12.85
C VAL A 309 -15.46 12.19 -13.63
N GLU A 310 -15.16 12.10 -14.92
CA GLU A 310 -15.80 11.14 -15.83
C GLU A 310 -15.48 9.70 -15.42
N ALA A 311 -16.44 8.80 -15.65
CA ALA A 311 -16.27 7.38 -15.36
C ALA A 311 -15.00 6.84 -16.05
N GLY A 312 -14.20 6.08 -15.32
CA GLY A 312 -12.96 5.49 -15.82
C GLY A 312 -11.99 6.47 -16.46
N SER A 313 -12.08 7.77 -16.16
CA SER A 313 -11.06 8.74 -16.55
C SER A 313 -9.73 8.51 -15.83
N ARG A 314 -9.76 7.80 -14.70
CA ARG A 314 -8.56 7.37 -13.96
C ARG A 314 -8.58 5.89 -13.64
N ILE A 315 -7.42 5.27 -13.74
CA ILE A 315 -7.19 3.89 -13.29
C ILE A 315 -6.21 3.94 -12.13
N PHE A 316 -6.61 3.33 -11.01
CA PHE A 316 -5.79 3.20 -9.81
C PHE A 316 -5.09 1.86 -9.83
N GLY A 317 -3.80 1.86 -9.49
CA GLY A 317 -2.94 0.69 -9.48
C GLY A 317 -2.24 0.53 -8.15
N VAL A 318 -2.31 -0.66 -7.57
CA VAL A 318 -1.46 -1.06 -6.44
C VAL A 318 -0.06 -1.37 -6.96
N LEU A 319 0.94 -0.61 -6.54
CA LEU A 319 2.32 -0.82 -6.99
C LEU A 319 2.93 -2.09 -6.39
N ASP A 320 3.68 -2.85 -7.20
CA ASP A 320 4.38 -4.06 -6.78
C ASP A 320 5.72 -3.70 -6.10
N PRO A 321 5.85 -3.88 -4.77
CA PRO A 321 7.09 -3.57 -4.05
C PRO A 321 8.26 -4.48 -4.46
N SER A 322 8.00 -5.64 -5.09
CA SER A 322 9.05 -6.62 -5.42
C SER A 322 9.97 -6.18 -6.57
N ASN A 323 9.57 -5.17 -7.34
CA ASN A 323 10.39 -4.58 -8.41
C ASN A 323 10.93 -3.19 -8.07
N CYS A 324 10.83 -2.79 -6.81
CA CYS A 324 11.49 -1.61 -6.30
C CYS A 324 13.01 -1.73 -6.39
N GLY A 325 13.63 -0.85 -7.18
CA GLY A 325 15.03 -0.50 -6.96
C GLY A 325 15.21 0.30 -5.67
N VAL A 326 16.28 1.10 -5.57
CA VAL A 326 16.56 1.96 -4.40
C VAL A 326 15.61 3.19 -4.29
N LEU A 327 14.57 3.26 -5.13
CA LEU A 327 13.65 4.40 -5.19
C LEU A 327 12.55 4.24 -4.15
N LEU A 328 12.39 5.22 -3.25
CA LEU A 328 11.41 5.23 -2.16
C LEU A 328 9.93 5.36 -2.60
N GLN A 329 9.64 5.44 -3.91
CA GLN A 329 8.32 5.79 -4.49
C GLN A 329 7.68 4.66 -5.30
N CYS A 330 8.02 3.41 -5.03
CA CYS A 330 7.57 2.23 -5.81
C CYS A 330 6.59 1.34 -5.05
N THR A 331 5.97 1.85 -3.98
CA THR A 331 4.98 1.14 -3.16
C THR A 331 3.77 2.03 -2.90
N GLY A 332 2.61 1.43 -2.65
CA GLY A 332 1.37 2.16 -2.40
C GLY A 332 0.43 2.16 -3.61
N VAL A 333 -0.41 3.19 -3.71
CA VAL A 333 -1.37 3.35 -4.81
C VAL A 333 -1.01 4.57 -5.66
N LEU A 334 -0.99 4.40 -6.99
CA LEU A 334 -0.91 5.49 -7.96
C LEU A 334 -2.11 5.45 -8.89
N ALA A 335 -2.47 6.61 -9.43
CA ALA A 335 -3.47 6.72 -10.49
C ALA A 335 -2.81 7.18 -11.80
N VAL A 336 -3.35 6.71 -12.92
CA VAL A 336 -3.01 7.15 -14.26
C VAL A 336 -4.25 7.76 -14.91
N ASP A 337 -4.07 8.90 -15.57
CA ASP A 337 -5.10 9.49 -16.40
C ASP A 337 -5.22 8.73 -17.72
N VAL A 338 -6.41 8.21 -18.01
CA VAL A 338 -6.64 7.27 -19.12
C VAL A 338 -6.49 7.94 -20.48
N ALA A 339 -6.78 9.23 -20.58
CA ALA A 339 -6.66 9.97 -21.83
C ALA A 339 -5.18 10.21 -22.20
N SER A 340 -4.38 10.68 -21.25
CA SER A 340 -2.96 10.99 -21.46
C SER A 340 -2.03 9.78 -21.35
N GLY A 341 -2.44 8.73 -20.62
CA GLY A 341 -1.61 7.58 -20.30
C GLY A 341 -0.48 7.88 -19.31
N ARG A 342 -0.51 9.04 -18.64
CA ARG A 342 0.50 9.49 -17.68
C ARG A 342 -0.04 9.45 -16.25
N VAL A 343 0.88 9.43 -15.28
CA VAL A 343 0.55 9.58 -13.86
C VAL A 343 -0.44 10.74 -13.70
N ALA A 344 -1.55 10.47 -13.02
CA ALA A 344 -2.62 11.42 -12.84
C ALA A 344 -2.13 12.60 -12.00
N LYS A 345 -2.68 13.78 -12.25
CA LYS A 345 -2.24 15.00 -11.57
C LYS A 345 -3.09 15.33 -10.36
N GLU A 346 -2.42 15.52 -9.24
CA GLU A 346 -3.02 15.96 -7.99
C GLU A 346 -3.62 17.36 -8.16
N PHE A 347 -4.69 17.60 -7.42
CA PHE A 347 -5.29 18.92 -7.32
C PHE A 347 -4.40 19.86 -6.49
N SER A 348 -3.85 20.91 -7.09
CA SER A 348 -2.92 21.82 -6.41
C SER A 348 -3.56 23.14 -5.99
N SER A 349 -4.40 23.74 -6.83
CA SER A 349 -5.00 25.05 -6.59
C SER A 349 -6.18 25.32 -7.52
N TRP A 350 -6.82 26.48 -7.36
CA TRP A 350 -7.76 27.05 -8.31
C TRP A 350 -7.08 28.19 -9.09
N ASP A 351 -7.40 28.35 -10.37
CA ASP A 351 -6.93 29.52 -11.14
C ASP A 351 -7.78 30.76 -10.81
N GLU A 352 -7.42 31.92 -11.37
CA GLU A 352 -8.16 33.18 -11.17
C GLU A 352 -9.60 33.14 -11.69
N LEU A 353 -9.93 32.13 -12.52
CA LEU A 353 -11.24 31.92 -13.12
C LEU A 353 -12.07 30.87 -12.35
N GLY A 354 -11.54 30.31 -11.26
CA GLY A 354 -12.21 29.26 -10.48
C GLY A 354 -12.19 27.89 -11.14
N ASN A 355 -11.25 27.62 -12.05
CA ASN A 355 -11.02 26.28 -12.59
C ASN A 355 -10.01 25.51 -11.73
N PRO A 356 -10.20 24.19 -11.57
CA PRO A 356 -9.25 23.37 -10.83
C PRO A 356 -7.94 23.25 -11.62
N VAL A 357 -6.83 23.61 -10.99
CA VAL A 357 -5.49 23.48 -11.55
C VAL A 357 -4.87 22.21 -11.00
N ARG A 358 -4.58 21.27 -11.90
CA ARG A 358 -3.88 20.02 -11.62
C ARG A 358 -2.50 20.06 -12.25
N LEU A 359 -1.49 20.48 -11.48
CA LEU A 359 -0.16 20.77 -12.02
C LEU A 359 0.81 19.60 -11.88
N TYR A 360 0.77 18.93 -10.73
CA TYR A 360 1.82 18.03 -10.28
C TYR A 360 1.39 16.58 -10.35
N ASP A 361 2.31 15.72 -10.78
CA ASP A 361 2.08 14.29 -10.83
C ASP A 361 1.83 13.76 -9.41
N MET A 362 0.82 12.91 -9.27
CA MET A 362 0.46 12.27 -8.02
C MET A 362 1.67 11.56 -7.41
N LEU A 363 1.88 11.77 -6.11
CA LEU A 363 2.81 10.96 -5.33
C LEU A 363 2.11 9.65 -4.91
N PRO A 364 2.84 8.52 -4.83
CA PRO A 364 2.23 7.27 -4.38
C PRO A 364 1.60 7.42 -3.01
N ILE A 365 0.34 6.99 -2.89
CA ILE A 365 -0.35 6.89 -1.60
C ILE A 365 0.30 5.75 -0.82
N SER A 366 1.30 6.10 -0.01
CA SER A 366 2.04 5.15 0.81
C SER A 366 1.15 4.44 1.82
N ALA A 367 1.30 3.11 1.88
CA ALA A 367 0.66 2.22 2.84
C ALA A 367 1.48 2.01 4.14
N GLY A 368 2.54 2.82 4.34
CA GLY A 368 3.42 2.70 5.49
C GLY A 368 4.15 1.35 5.50
N THR A 369 4.05 0.62 6.61
CA THR A 369 4.71 -0.69 6.79
C THR A 369 3.86 -1.88 6.35
N GLY A 370 2.59 -1.68 6.01
CA GLY A 370 1.69 -2.72 5.52
C GLY A 370 1.76 -2.86 4.00
N LEU A 371 1.70 -4.08 3.49
CA LEU A 371 1.57 -4.31 2.05
C LEU A 371 0.09 -4.24 1.64
N PRO A 372 -0.28 -3.48 0.60
CA PRO A 372 -1.63 -3.51 0.07
C PRO A 372 -2.03 -4.92 -0.38
N THR A 373 -3.17 -5.41 0.10
CA THR A 373 -3.71 -6.74 -0.24
C THR A 373 -5.00 -6.68 -1.05
N GLY A 374 -5.58 -5.49 -1.19
CA GLY A 374 -6.76 -5.22 -2.01
C GLY A 374 -6.85 -3.73 -2.36
N LEU A 375 -7.71 -3.40 -3.32
CA LEU A 375 -8.03 -2.02 -3.67
C LEU A 375 -9.50 -1.94 -4.12
N SER A 376 -10.26 -1.05 -3.50
CA SER A 376 -11.58 -0.62 -3.97
C SER A 376 -11.63 0.88 -4.09
N VAL A 377 -12.31 1.36 -5.13
CA VAL A 377 -12.53 2.79 -5.39
C VAL A 377 -14.03 3.01 -5.46
N ALA A 378 -14.56 3.75 -4.49
CA ALA A 378 -15.98 3.88 -4.22
C ALA A 378 -16.47 5.28 -4.58
N THR A 379 -17.59 5.40 -5.30
CA THR A 379 -18.20 6.70 -5.58
C THR A 379 -19.24 7.07 -4.52
N ASP A 380 -19.27 8.35 -4.13
CA ASP A 380 -20.24 8.96 -3.22
C ASP A 380 -20.42 8.19 -1.90
N ARG A 381 -19.36 8.16 -1.07
CA ARG A 381 -19.38 7.47 0.23
C ARG A 381 -19.09 8.39 1.40
N ASN A 382 -19.82 8.16 2.48
CA ASN A 382 -19.62 8.82 3.75
C ASN A 382 -18.55 8.07 4.55
N LEU A 383 -17.51 8.80 4.94
CA LEU A 383 -16.50 8.34 5.88
C LEU A 383 -16.55 9.25 7.11
N GLN A 384 -16.73 8.68 8.29
CA GLN A 384 -16.57 9.45 9.52
C GLN A 384 -15.08 9.78 9.69
N VAL A 385 -14.75 11.07 9.75
CA VAL A 385 -13.39 11.54 10.02
C VAL A 385 -13.34 12.14 11.42
N ALA A 386 -12.31 11.81 12.21
CA ALA A 386 -12.09 12.41 13.52
C ALA A 386 -11.85 13.93 13.38
N ALA A 387 -12.24 14.69 14.41
CA ALA A 387 -12.13 16.14 14.40
C ALA A 387 -10.68 16.59 14.17
N GLY A 388 -10.44 17.32 13.08
CA GLY A 388 -9.10 17.59 12.56
C GLY A 388 -9.04 17.83 11.04
N GLU A 389 -10.18 17.96 10.36
CA GLU A 389 -10.31 18.63 9.06
C GLU A 389 -11.28 19.80 9.28
N PRO A 390 -11.08 20.98 8.67
CA PRO A 390 -12.14 21.97 8.64
C PRO A 390 -13.34 21.32 7.93
N LEU A 391 -14.49 21.30 8.61
CA LEU A 391 -15.79 20.74 8.20
C LEU A 391 -16.35 21.31 6.87
N ASP A 392 -15.56 22.05 6.10
CA ASP A 392 -16.01 22.92 5.02
C ASP A 392 -15.52 22.52 3.62
N ARG A 393 -14.81 21.40 3.45
CA ARG A 393 -14.22 21.06 2.15
C ARG A 393 -15.15 20.34 1.17
N LEU A 394 -16.17 19.67 1.67
CA LEU A 394 -17.16 18.92 0.87
C LEU A 394 -18.52 19.02 1.56
N ASN A 395 -19.25 20.12 1.33
CA ASN A 395 -20.64 20.22 1.75
C ASN A 395 -21.52 20.66 0.57
N PRO A 396 -22.45 19.83 0.10
CA PRO A 396 -23.47 20.24 -0.87
C PRO A 396 -24.57 21.03 -0.13
N ASP A 397 -24.29 22.24 0.36
CA ASP A 397 -25.25 23.02 1.16
C ASP A 397 -26.41 23.56 0.33
N PRO A 398 -27.56 23.88 0.95
CA PRO A 398 -28.06 25.22 0.66
C PRO A 398 -28.44 26.18 1.82
N THR A 399 -28.70 25.78 3.09
CA THR A 399 -29.32 26.70 4.08
C THR A 399 -29.26 26.38 5.60
N VAL A 400 -28.53 25.38 6.12
CA VAL A 400 -28.75 24.92 7.53
C VAL A 400 -27.63 25.28 8.53
N THR A 401 -28.02 26.00 9.59
CA THR A 401 -27.31 26.05 10.89
C THR A 401 -27.60 24.79 11.72
N ALA A 402 -26.58 23.96 11.98
CA ALA A 402 -26.55 23.07 13.15
C ALA A 402 -25.12 22.65 13.55
N PRO A 403 -24.72 22.81 14.83
CA PRO A 403 -23.46 22.27 15.36
C PRO A 403 -23.70 20.86 15.92
N ARG A 404 -23.26 19.79 15.24
CA ARG A 404 -22.96 18.43 15.77
C ARG A 404 -22.04 17.66 14.81
N GLN A 405 -21.10 16.89 15.36
CA GLN A 405 -20.19 15.94 14.68
C GLN A 405 -20.87 15.19 13.52
N ARG A 406 -20.44 15.33 12.25
CA ARG A 406 -20.99 14.58 11.11
C ARG A 406 -19.92 14.31 10.03
N GLY A 407 -19.92 13.09 9.47
CA GLY A 407 -18.89 12.54 8.58
C GLY A 407 -18.67 13.30 7.25
N LEU A 408 -17.57 12.98 6.58
CA LEU A 408 -17.13 13.54 5.30
C LEU A 408 -17.67 12.69 4.15
N THR A 409 -18.50 13.26 3.27
CA THR A 409 -18.87 12.59 2.00
C THR A 409 -17.75 12.78 1.00
N LEU A 410 -17.02 11.72 0.69
CA LEU A 410 -15.96 11.73 -0.32
C LEU A 410 -16.55 11.32 -1.69
N PRO A 411 -16.40 12.15 -2.73
CA PRO A 411 -16.95 11.83 -4.05
C PRO A 411 -16.33 10.57 -4.63
N VAL A 412 -15.02 10.37 -4.45
CA VAL A 412 -14.38 9.09 -4.71
C VAL A 412 -13.47 8.73 -3.53
N LEU A 413 -13.84 7.67 -2.82
CA LEU A 413 -13.11 7.12 -1.69
C LEU A 413 -12.26 5.93 -2.13
N GLY A 414 -10.96 5.98 -1.89
CA GLY A 414 -10.08 4.83 -2.01
C GLY A 414 -9.99 4.05 -0.70
N ILE A 415 -10.14 2.72 -0.76
CA ILE A 415 -10.03 1.81 0.40
C ILE A 415 -8.98 0.75 0.09
N VAL A 416 -7.96 0.64 0.95
CA VAL A 416 -6.82 -0.27 0.77
C VAL A 416 -6.60 -1.08 2.05
N PRO A 417 -7.02 -2.35 2.08
CA PRO A 417 -6.65 -3.28 3.14
C PRO A 417 -5.16 -3.59 3.10
N LEU A 418 -4.53 -3.67 4.28
CA LEU A 418 -3.09 -3.86 4.43
C LEU A 418 -2.77 -5.17 5.15
N SER A 419 -1.64 -5.79 4.80
CA SER A 419 -1.16 -7.07 5.34
C SER A 419 -0.86 -7.08 6.85
N ASN A 420 -0.96 -5.94 7.53
CA ASN A 420 -0.81 -5.80 8.97
C ASN A 420 -2.17 -5.70 9.69
N GLY A 421 -3.29 -5.88 8.97
CA GLY A 421 -4.66 -5.80 9.49
C GLY A 421 -5.23 -4.37 9.57
N THR A 422 -4.49 -3.36 9.11
CA THR A 422 -5.00 -1.98 9.03
C THR A 422 -5.66 -1.71 7.69
N ILE A 423 -6.52 -0.68 7.66
CA ILE A 423 -7.22 -0.24 6.44
C ILE A 423 -6.85 1.22 6.21
N LEU A 424 -6.31 1.50 5.03
CA LEU A 424 -5.96 2.84 4.58
C LEU A 424 -7.09 3.43 3.74
N PHE A 425 -7.45 4.68 4.05
CA PHE A 425 -8.42 5.46 3.30
C PHE A 425 -7.75 6.68 2.67
N PHE A 426 -8.10 7.00 1.43
CA PHE A 426 -7.53 8.16 0.71
C PHE A 426 -8.58 8.83 -0.18
N ASP A 427 -8.34 10.11 -0.52
CA ASP A 427 -9.19 10.87 -1.44
C ASP A 427 -8.73 10.61 -2.88
N ALA A 428 -9.51 9.82 -3.62
CA ALA A 428 -9.19 9.43 -4.99
C ALA A 428 -9.50 10.53 -6.02
N VAL A 429 -10.21 11.58 -5.64
CA VAL A 429 -10.45 12.73 -6.52
C VAL A 429 -9.28 13.70 -6.48
N ARG A 430 -8.81 14.01 -5.27
CA ARG A 430 -7.66 14.87 -5.05
C ARG A 430 -6.34 14.14 -5.28
N LEU A 431 -6.34 12.81 -5.19
CA LEU A 431 -5.16 11.94 -5.33
C LEU A 431 -4.19 12.09 -4.15
N THR A 432 -4.73 12.27 -2.95
CA THR A 432 -3.98 12.56 -1.73
C THR A 432 -4.41 11.66 -0.57
N HIS A 433 -3.52 11.49 0.41
CA HIS A 433 -3.89 10.91 1.70
C HIS A 433 -4.91 11.79 2.42
N LEU A 434 -5.79 11.15 3.19
CA LEU A 434 -6.53 11.83 4.26
C LEU A 434 -5.61 11.92 5.48
N ASN A 435 -5.49 13.10 6.11
CA ASN A 435 -4.62 13.32 7.28
C ASN A 435 -5.49 13.54 8.54
N THR A 436 -5.31 12.73 9.60
CA THR A 436 -6.23 12.67 10.75
C THR A 436 -5.92 13.62 11.91
N ASP A 437 -4.70 14.16 12.01
CA ASP A 437 -4.23 14.90 13.19
C ASP A 437 -3.80 16.34 12.87
N ALA A 438 -4.28 16.90 11.77
CA ALA A 438 -4.15 18.34 11.56
C ALA A 438 -5.11 19.04 12.53
N ILE A 439 -4.67 19.36 13.76
CA ILE A 439 -5.47 20.20 14.65
C ILE A 439 -5.55 21.61 14.02
N TRP A 440 -6.66 21.91 13.35
CA TRP A 440 -6.97 23.23 12.76
C TRP A 440 -7.56 24.17 13.81
N THR A 441 -6.83 24.46 14.88
CA THR A 441 -7.24 25.58 15.74
C THR A 441 -6.69 26.88 15.14
N GLU A 442 -7.51 27.94 15.09
CA GLU A 442 -7.14 29.27 14.54
C GLU A 442 -5.88 29.89 15.18
N THR A 443 -5.40 29.33 16.30
CA THR A 443 -4.26 29.80 17.08
C THR A 443 -2.98 28.96 16.94
N GLN A 444 -3.00 27.80 16.26
CA GLN A 444 -1.81 26.99 16.00
C GLN A 444 -1.24 27.29 14.61
N LYS A 445 0.10 27.44 14.49
CA LYS A 445 0.77 27.53 13.19
C LYS A 445 0.45 26.25 12.41
N GLN A 446 -0.32 26.39 11.33
CA GLN A 446 -0.79 25.28 10.51
C GLN A 446 0.38 24.54 9.86
N ASN A 447 0.30 23.21 9.74
CA ASN A 447 1.05 22.42 8.75
C ASN A 447 2.59 22.53 8.84
N ILE A 448 3.16 22.42 10.03
CA ILE A 448 4.62 22.49 10.23
C ILE A 448 5.17 21.17 10.77
N ALA A 449 6.19 20.65 10.11
CA ALA A 449 6.98 19.58 10.68
C ALA A 449 7.91 20.17 11.77
N THR A 450 8.10 19.43 12.85
CA THR A 450 8.81 19.92 14.05
C THR A 450 10.04 19.07 14.35
N ALA A 451 10.92 19.59 15.17
CA ALA A 451 12.01 18.81 15.73
C ALA A 451 12.30 19.18 17.18
N SER A 452 12.61 18.16 17.97
CA SER A 452 13.05 18.27 19.35
C SER A 452 14.51 17.81 19.48
N ILE A 453 15.20 18.32 20.50
CA ILE A 453 16.61 18.04 20.76
C ILE A 453 16.78 17.63 22.21
N ALA A 454 17.30 16.43 22.44
CA ALA A 454 17.71 15.96 23.74
C ALA A 454 19.22 15.78 23.79
N PHE A 455 19.84 16.18 24.89
CA PHE A 455 21.22 15.82 25.21
C PHE A 455 21.23 14.60 26.13
N ILE A 456 22.03 13.60 25.81
CA ILE A 456 22.23 12.40 26.62
C ILE A 456 23.69 12.37 27.06
N ASN A 457 23.89 12.46 28.37
CA ASN A 457 25.22 12.43 28.96
C ASN A 457 25.81 11.00 29.02
N ALA A 458 27.05 10.87 29.48
CA ALA A 458 27.76 9.59 29.50
C ALA A 458 27.13 8.54 30.45
N LEU A 459 26.29 8.98 31.39
CA LEU A 459 25.55 8.12 32.33
C LEU A 459 24.15 7.74 31.79
N GLY A 460 23.77 8.25 30.62
CA GLY A 460 22.46 8.02 30.00
C GLY A 460 21.35 8.95 30.50
N ALA A 461 21.65 9.97 31.32
CA ALA A 461 20.66 10.94 31.74
C ALA A 461 20.35 11.92 30.59
N SER A 462 19.07 12.24 30.42
CA SER A 462 18.57 13.12 29.37
C SER A 462 18.31 14.53 29.91
N SER A 463 18.72 15.55 29.16
CA SER A 463 18.37 16.97 29.38
C SER A 463 18.03 17.66 28.07
N ASP A 464 17.57 18.91 28.12
CA ASP A 464 17.39 19.71 26.92
C ASP A 464 18.75 20.02 26.26
N GLY A 465 18.83 19.83 24.93
CA GLY A 465 20.01 20.13 24.11
C GLY A 465 19.89 21.38 23.23
N SER A 466 18.76 22.10 23.32
CA SER A 466 18.42 23.25 22.45
C SER A 466 19.40 24.44 22.53
N LEU A 467 20.16 24.57 23.62
CA LEU A 467 21.20 25.59 23.77
C LEU A 467 22.48 25.27 22.96
N ASP A 468 22.73 23.98 22.74
CA ASP A 468 23.95 23.47 22.11
C ASP A 468 23.79 23.19 20.61
N ILE A 469 22.56 22.93 20.19
CA ILE A 469 22.18 22.75 18.78
C ILE A 469 20.95 23.59 18.49
N ARG A 470 21.03 24.40 17.44
CA ARG A 470 19.93 25.21 16.93
C ARG A 470 19.40 24.64 15.62
N ILE A 471 18.09 24.41 15.53
CA ILE A 471 17.41 24.13 14.24
C ILE A 471 17.27 25.45 13.48
N GLU A 472 17.65 25.48 12.21
CA GLU A 472 17.60 26.69 11.36
C GLU A 472 16.42 26.59 10.38
N GLN A 473 15.54 27.60 10.38
CA GLN A 473 14.33 27.65 9.55
C GLN A 473 14.63 27.81 8.04
N HIS A 474 13.68 27.37 7.22
CA HIS A 474 13.67 27.68 5.79
C HIS A 474 13.09 29.11 5.58
N ALA A 475 13.95 30.03 5.16
CA ALA A 475 13.64 31.29 4.44
C ALA A 475 13.15 32.55 5.19
N GLN A 476 12.82 32.57 6.48
CA GLN A 476 12.65 33.85 7.22
C GLN A 476 13.81 34.12 8.19
N ARG A 477 14.59 35.16 7.86
CA ARG A 477 15.82 35.52 8.56
C ARG A 477 15.58 36.22 9.92
N ASP A 478 14.35 36.64 10.19
CA ASP A 478 14.03 37.65 11.22
C ASP A 478 12.89 37.25 12.20
N ASP A 479 12.43 35.98 12.27
CA ASP A 479 11.43 35.56 13.28
C ASP A 479 12.13 35.17 14.61
N PRO A 480 11.84 35.84 15.75
CA PRO A 480 12.49 35.58 17.03
C PRO A 480 11.96 34.34 17.79
N ALA A 481 11.03 33.57 17.22
CA ALA A 481 10.51 32.36 17.85
C ALA A 481 11.53 31.19 17.85
N PRO A 482 11.75 30.50 18.98
CA PRO A 482 12.60 29.32 19.05
C PRO A 482 11.88 28.08 18.50
N GLN A 483 12.60 27.32 17.65
CA GLN A 483 12.19 26.03 17.07
C GLN A 483 10.97 26.08 16.14
N GLU A 484 10.85 25.08 15.28
CA GLU A 484 9.74 24.84 14.33
C GLU A 484 9.89 25.51 12.94
N ASP A 485 9.43 24.80 11.91
CA ASP A 485 9.48 25.06 10.46
C ASP A 485 10.51 24.23 9.68
N LEU A 486 10.42 22.90 9.84
CA LEU A 486 10.93 21.95 8.85
C LEU A 486 10.01 21.91 7.62
N THR A 487 10.49 21.43 6.47
CA THR A 487 9.65 21.35 5.26
C THR A 487 8.60 20.25 5.44
N PHE A 488 7.34 20.64 5.62
CA PHE A 488 6.18 19.74 5.65
C PHE A 488 6.03 19.04 4.28
N GLY A 489 5.68 17.76 4.26
CA GLY A 489 5.68 16.97 3.01
C GLY A 489 7.01 16.27 2.68
N VAL A 490 8.12 16.72 3.29
CA VAL A 490 9.47 16.15 3.09
C VAL A 490 10.02 15.53 4.36
N THR A 491 9.79 16.18 5.51
CA THR A 491 10.25 15.72 6.82
C THR A 491 9.52 14.44 7.23
N ARG A 492 10.28 13.42 7.62
CA ARG A 492 9.75 12.14 8.10
C ARG A 492 9.92 12.01 9.61
N ASP A 493 9.13 11.13 10.21
CA ASP A 493 9.33 10.73 11.61
C ASP A 493 10.65 9.96 11.71
N GLN A 494 11.67 10.59 12.28
CA GLN A 494 13.02 10.03 12.29
C GLN A 494 13.85 10.55 13.45
N THR A 495 14.76 9.70 13.93
CA THR A 495 15.75 10.07 14.93
C THR A 495 17.14 10.14 14.32
N TYR A 496 17.81 11.26 14.57
CA TYR A 496 19.21 11.50 14.24
C TYR A 496 20.04 11.59 15.51
N LEU A 497 21.23 11.00 15.49
CA LEU A 497 22.14 10.96 16.62
C LEU A 497 23.44 11.67 16.24
N LEU A 498 23.82 12.67 17.02
CA LEU A 498 25.14 13.30 16.99
C LEU A 498 25.96 12.82 18.17
N THR A 499 26.93 11.93 17.93
CA THR A 499 27.75 11.35 18.99
C THR A 499 29.12 12.03 19.05
N TYR A 500 29.48 12.60 20.19
CA TYR A 500 30.79 13.19 20.41
C TYR A 500 31.88 12.12 20.50
N GLN A 501 32.92 12.29 19.68
CA GLN A 501 33.95 11.27 19.46
C GLN A 501 33.36 9.89 19.14
N GLY A 502 32.32 9.87 18.31
CA GLY A 502 31.70 8.66 17.79
C GLY A 502 32.71 7.79 17.04
N ILE A 503 32.49 6.47 17.11
CA ILE A 503 33.28 5.49 16.34
C ILE A 503 32.93 5.65 14.87
N LEU A 504 33.94 5.71 14.00
CA LEU A 504 33.72 5.76 12.56
C LEU A 504 33.26 4.40 12.01
N PRO A 505 32.41 4.36 10.97
CA PRO A 505 31.86 3.11 10.43
C PRO A 505 32.97 2.13 10.04
N GLU A 506 32.78 0.85 10.35
CA GLU A 506 33.74 -0.24 10.12
C GLU A 506 35.08 -0.09 10.88
N MET A 507 35.18 0.83 11.85
CA MET A 507 36.42 1.14 12.58
C MET A 507 36.28 0.94 14.09
N SER A 508 35.45 0.01 14.54
CA SER A 508 35.20 -0.27 15.96
C SER A 508 36.18 -1.25 16.61
N ALA A 509 36.83 -2.12 15.81
CA ALA A 509 37.76 -3.14 16.30
C ALA A 509 38.65 -3.70 15.16
N VAL A 510 39.45 -2.83 14.55
CA VAL A 510 40.35 -3.17 13.44
C VAL A 510 41.64 -3.78 13.98
N ALA A 511 42.14 -4.85 13.36
CA ALA A 511 43.40 -5.47 13.77
C ALA A 511 44.60 -4.61 13.34
N ILE A 512 45.55 -4.40 14.25
CA ILE A 512 46.85 -3.82 13.91
C ILE A 512 47.63 -4.83 13.08
N ARG A 513 48.20 -4.39 11.94
CA ARG A 513 48.95 -5.27 11.03
C ARG A 513 50.42 -5.34 11.42
N ALA A 514 51.16 -6.23 10.76
CA ALA A 514 52.61 -6.36 10.93
C ALA A 514 53.31 -4.99 10.79
N ASN A 515 54.37 -4.79 11.59
CA ASN A 515 55.10 -3.52 11.73
C ASN A 515 54.26 -2.36 12.31
N ASP A 516 53.33 -2.66 13.22
CA ASP A 516 52.47 -1.66 13.89
C ASP A 516 51.71 -0.75 12.92
N SER A 517 51.32 -1.30 11.76
CA SER A 517 50.63 -0.54 10.72
C SER A 517 49.13 -0.45 11.01
N PHE A 518 48.64 0.78 11.11
CA PHE A 518 47.23 1.11 11.27
C PHE A 518 46.60 1.28 9.89
N GLN A 519 45.81 0.29 9.46
CA GLN A 519 45.14 0.32 8.16
C GLN A 519 43.63 0.20 8.34
N VAL A 520 42.88 1.05 7.64
CA VAL A 520 41.41 1.08 7.69
C VAL A 520 40.82 0.98 6.29
N PRO A 521 39.58 0.48 6.15
CA PRO A 521 38.84 0.57 4.89
C PRO A 521 38.86 2.00 4.34
N PHE A 522 39.42 2.15 3.14
CA PHE A 522 39.23 3.34 2.33
C PHE A 522 37.91 3.14 1.61
N VAL A 523 36.82 3.58 2.23
CA VAL A 523 35.48 3.51 1.64
C VAL A 523 35.19 4.87 1.01
N PRO A 524 35.48 5.10 -0.28
CA PRO A 524 34.85 6.21 -0.99
C PRO A 524 33.36 5.86 -1.11
N ARG A 525 32.55 6.24 -0.12
CA ARG A 525 31.09 6.22 -0.31
C ARG A 525 30.78 7.20 -1.43
N ALA A 526 29.98 6.76 -2.40
CA ALA A 526 29.57 7.58 -3.53
C ALA A 526 29.11 8.96 -3.02
N GLY A 527 29.85 10.02 -3.39
CA GLY A 527 29.55 11.40 -3.01
C GLY A 527 29.96 11.88 -1.61
N LYS A 528 30.49 11.04 -0.69
CA LYS A 528 30.77 11.43 0.70
C LYS A 528 32.25 11.45 1.12
N GLY A 529 33.18 11.13 0.20
CA GLY A 529 34.63 11.30 0.42
C GLY A 529 35.23 10.36 1.46
N GLN A 530 36.43 10.71 1.95
CA GLN A 530 37.18 9.97 2.96
C GLN A 530 36.59 10.19 4.36
N VAL A 531 36.48 9.12 5.17
CA VAL A 531 35.81 9.15 6.50
C VAL A 531 36.75 9.54 7.64
N VAL A 532 38.04 9.16 7.54
CA VAL A 532 39.08 9.45 8.55
C VAL A 532 39.90 10.66 8.12
N PHE A 533 40.18 11.57 9.06
CA PHE A 533 40.96 12.78 8.82
C PHE A 533 42.14 12.89 9.81
N PRO A 534 43.21 13.62 9.45
CA PRO A 534 44.20 14.07 10.42
C PRO A 534 43.52 14.78 11.61
N GLY A 535 43.95 14.46 12.83
CA GLY A 535 43.35 14.92 14.08
C GLY A 535 42.37 13.92 14.72
N ASP A 536 41.95 12.87 14.01
CA ASP A 536 41.13 11.80 14.57
C ASP A 536 41.88 10.99 15.63
N LEU A 537 41.14 10.27 16.48
CA LEU A 537 41.72 9.53 17.59
C LEU A 537 41.72 8.03 17.34
N ILE A 538 42.90 7.42 17.45
CA ILE A 538 43.09 5.98 17.55
C ILE A 538 43.02 5.60 19.03
N ILE A 539 42.13 4.67 19.36
CA ILE A 539 42.06 4.06 20.69
C ILE A 539 42.44 2.60 20.56
N LEU A 540 43.50 2.20 21.26
CA LEU A 540 44.00 0.84 21.28
C LEU A 540 43.14 -0.06 22.18
N LEU A 541 42.89 -1.29 21.74
CA LEU A 541 42.00 -2.26 22.36
C LEU A 541 42.71 -3.62 22.55
N THR A 542 42.51 -4.24 23.70
CA THR A 542 43.08 -5.56 24.03
C THR A 542 42.38 -6.73 23.31
N ALA A 543 41.12 -6.55 22.89
CA ALA A 543 40.32 -7.57 22.21
C ALA A 543 39.30 -6.93 21.25
N ARG A 544 38.78 -7.70 20.28
CA ARG A 544 37.76 -7.22 19.32
C ARG A 544 36.44 -6.85 19.97
N THR A 545 36.10 -7.47 21.09
CA THR A 545 34.79 -7.29 21.75
C THR A 545 35.00 -7.27 23.25
N GLY A 546 34.49 -6.26 23.94
CA GLY A 546 34.62 -6.12 25.40
C GLY A 546 36.05 -5.90 25.91
N GLY A 547 37.02 -5.61 25.03
CA GLY A 547 38.41 -5.38 25.42
C GLY A 547 38.59 -4.08 26.19
N GLN A 548 39.49 -4.09 27.18
CA GLN A 548 39.95 -2.87 27.84
C GLN A 548 40.59 -1.93 26.82
N ALA A 549 40.16 -0.67 26.83
CA ALA A 549 40.73 0.39 26.01
C ALA A 549 41.93 1.04 26.71
N CYS A 550 42.95 1.40 25.93
CA CYS A 550 44.02 2.27 26.41
C CYS A 550 43.44 3.62 26.86
N ALA A 551 43.87 4.10 28.03
CA ALA A 551 43.42 5.38 28.60
C ALA A 551 43.88 6.57 27.73
N THR A 552 45.06 6.47 27.13
CA THR A 552 45.67 7.51 26.32
C THR A 552 45.23 7.37 24.85
N ALA A 553 44.53 8.37 24.33
CA ALA A 553 44.14 8.43 22.93
C ALA A 553 45.31 8.87 22.04
N VAL A 554 45.43 8.29 20.84
CA VAL A 554 46.54 8.57 19.91
C VAL A 554 46.03 9.33 18.68
N PRO A 555 46.39 10.62 18.51
CA PRO A 555 46.01 11.39 17.31
C PRO A 555 46.57 10.80 16.02
N VAL A 556 45.77 10.83 14.95
CA VAL A 556 46.17 10.57 13.57
C VAL A 556 46.83 11.82 13.00
N LEU A 557 48.09 11.71 12.57
CA LEU A 557 48.84 12.83 11.98
C LEU A 557 48.60 12.96 10.47
N SER A 558 48.48 11.84 9.76
CA SER A 558 48.22 11.83 8.32
C SER A 558 47.49 10.57 7.90
N VAL A 559 46.77 10.67 6.78
CA VAL A 559 46.09 9.53 6.15
C VAL A 559 46.60 9.40 4.72
N GLN A 560 47.17 8.24 4.41
CA GLN A 560 47.67 7.93 3.09
C GLN A 560 46.64 7.05 2.37
N ALA A 561 46.10 7.57 1.26
CA ALA A 561 45.18 6.83 0.40
C ALA A 561 45.86 5.57 -0.19
N PRO A 562 45.10 4.49 -0.47
CA PRO A 562 45.64 3.32 -1.12
C PRO A 562 46.27 3.65 -2.47
N THR A 563 47.43 3.06 -2.76
CA THR A 563 48.09 3.15 -4.08
C THR A 563 47.62 1.99 -4.97
N GLY A 564 47.50 2.25 -6.28
CA GLY A 564 47.28 1.18 -7.28
C GLY A 564 45.93 0.45 -7.22
N GLY A 565 44.85 1.09 -6.72
CA GLY A 565 43.51 0.48 -6.65
C GLY A 565 43.25 -0.38 -5.39
N GLY A 566 44.13 -0.30 -4.38
CA GLY A 566 43.87 -0.91 -3.07
C GLY A 566 42.65 -0.33 -2.36
N THR A 567 42.10 -1.08 -1.39
CA THR A 567 40.89 -0.71 -0.63
C THR A 567 41.19 -0.22 0.79
N LEU A 568 42.46 -0.09 1.18
CA LEU A 568 42.87 0.24 2.54
C LEU A 568 43.74 1.49 2.59
N ALA A 569 43.35 2.46 3.42
CA ALA A 569 44.17 3.62 3.74
C ALA A 569 45.09 3.31 4.92
N THR A 570 46.30 3.84 4.88
CA THR A 570 47.26 3.74 6.00
C THR A 570 47.19 5.01 6.84
N LEU A 571 47.00 4.84 8.14
CA LEU A 571 46.98 5.92 9.13
C LEU A 571 48.35 6.05 9.76
N THR A 572 48.88 7.28 9.82
CA THR A 572 50.11 7.58 10.55
C THR A 572 49.73 8.17 11.91
N PRO A 573 49.86 7.44 13.02
CA PRO A 573 49.60 7.98 14.35
C PRO A 573 50.73 8.89 14.83
N SER A 574 50.46 9.67 15.87
CA SER A 574 51.49 10.24 16.74
C SER A 574 52.20 9.15 17.55
N ALA A 575 53.23 9.53 18.33
CA ALA A 575 54.01 8.58 19.12
C ALA A 575 53.09 7.74 20.03
N LEU A 576 53.22 6.42 19.95
CA LEU A 576 52.42 5.52 20.76
C LEU A 576 52.79 5.67 22.24
N PRO A 577 51.80 5.71 23.15
CA PRO A 577 52.04 5.78 24.59
C PRO A 577 52.82 4.56 25.08
N ALA A 578 53.83 4.76 25.94
CA ALA A 578 54.67 3.68 26.46
C ALA A 578 53.90 2.67 27.32
N ASP A 579 52.78 3.11 27.91
CA ASP A 579 51.81 2.34 28.69
C ASP A 579 50.84 1.52 27.84
N CYS A 580 50.82 1.71 26.51
CA CYS A 580 49.92 1.00 25.59
C CYS A 580 50.66 0.42 24.37
N PRO A 581 51.58 -0.54 24.56
CA PRO A 581 52.28 -1.17 23.44
C PRO A 581 51.32 -2.03 22.60
N THR A 582 51.50 -2.03 21.28
CA THR A 582 50.70 -2.82 20.32
C THR A 582 50.73 -4.32 20.58
N SER A 583 51.78 -4.81 21.24
CA SER A 583 51.89 -6.21 21.70
C SER A 583 50.83 -6.61 22.73
N GLN A 584 50.32 -5.65 23.52
CA GLN A 584 49.24 -5.85 24.49
C GLN A 584 47.87 -5.40 23.95
N TYR A 585 47.87 -4.52 22.96
CA TYR A 585 46.66 -4.00 22.32
C TYR A 585 46.65 -4.30 20.82
N PRO A 586 46.31 -5.54 20.40
CA PRO A 586 46.39 -5.96 19.01
C PRO A 586 45.26 -5.40 18.12
N PHE A 587 44.29 -4.69 18.69
CA PHE A 587 43.18 -4.07 17.97
C PHE A 587 43.14 -2.56 18.23
N PHE A 588 42.47 -1.83 17.35
CA PHE A 588 42.21 -0.41 17.53
C PHE A 588 40.86 0.00 16.97
N GLN A 589 40.33 1.11 17.46
CA GLN A 589 39.20 1.82 16.88
C GLN A 589 39.61 3.22 16.48
N VAL A 590 38.92 3.79 15.48
CA VAL A 590 39.10 5.18 15.06
C VAL A 590 37.86 5.97 15.40
N ARG A 591 38.05 7.11 16.07
CA ARG A 591 36.99 8.01 16.51
C ARG A 591 37.17 9.38 15.89
N ALA A 592 36.05 10.02 15.56
CA ALA A 592 36.03 11.39 15.10
C ALA A 592 36.63 12.32 16.16
N ALA A 593 37.54 13.21 15.78
CA ALA A 593 38.00 14.31 16.63
C ALA A 593 38.46 15.52 15.80
N GLY A 594 39.15 16.46 16.43
CA GLY A 594 39.58 17.70 15.79
C GLY A 594 38.39 18.63 15.49
N PRO A 595 38.40 19.37 14.37
CA PRO A 595 37.41 20.43 14.12
C PRO A 595 35.98 19.92 13.92
N LYS A 596 35.79 18.63 13.62
CA LYS A 596 34.47 18.00 13.42
C LYS A 596 34.33 16.72 14.26
N PRO A 597 34.19 16.84 15.60
CA PRO A 597 34.25 15.70 16.51
C PRO A 597 32.91 14.97 16.67
N LEU A 598 31.79 15.54 16.18
CA LEU A 598 30.47 14.92 16.26
C LEU A 598 30.21 14.06 15.01
N VAL A 599 29.82 12.80 15.22
CA VAL A 599 29.40 11.89 14.15
C VAL A 599 27.88 11.89 14.08
N LEU A 600 27.32 12.27 12.93
CA LEU A 600 25.89 12.19 12.65
C LEU A 600 25.53 10.82 12.06
N SER A 601 24.56 10.16 12.66
CA SER A 601 23.98 8.89 12.21
C SER A 601 22.45 8.93 12.36
N SER A 602 21.74 7.98 11.76
CA SER A 602 20.31 7.77 11.97
C SER A 602 19.97 6.29 12.05
N ALA A 603 18.71 5.95 12.29
CA ALA A 603 18.25 4.56 12.26
C ALA A 603 18.43 3.86 10.89
N SER A 604 18.51 4.62 9.79
CA SER A 604 18.65 4.08 8.43
C SER A 604 20.07 4.17 7.87
N GLU A 605 20.95 4.98 8.47
CA GLU A 605 22.34 5.13 8.03
C GLU A 605 23.28 5.26 9.24
N ASP A 606 24.16 4.27 9.43
CA ASP A 606 25.15 4.22 10.52
C ASP A 606 26.16 5.39 10.52
N TYR A 607 26.28 6.09 9.38
CA TYR A 607 27.13 7.27 9.24
C TYR A 607 26.61 8.16 8.13
N ILE A 608 26.12 9.35 8.47
CA ILE A 608 25.67 10.36 7.52
C ILE A 608 26.82 11.30 7.17
N VAL A 609 27.39 11.95 8.18
CA VAL A 609 28.46 12.97 8.06
C VAL A 609 29.12 13.23 9.43
N ARG A 610 30.14 14.07 9.46
CA ARG A 610 30.69 14.67 10.68
C ARG A 610 30.46 16.17 10.72
N VAL A 611 30.18 16.70 11.91
CA VAL A 611 29.92 18.13 12.13
C VAL A 611 30.79 18.68 13.25
N GLY A 612 31.16 19.95 13.12
CA GLY A 612 31.88 20.72 14.12
C GLY A 612 31.03 21.83 14.74
N SER A 613 31.61 22.52 15.71
CA SER A 613 31.02 23.75 16.25
C SER A 613 30.90 24.82 15.14
N GLY A 614 29.73 25.45 15.04
CA GLY A 614 29.43 26.50 14.06
C GLY A 614 29.09 26.00 12.66
N ASP A 615 29.23 24.69 12.40
CA ASP A 615 28.82 24.09 11.13
C ASP A 615 27.29 24.03 11.06
N THR A 616 26.73 24.43 9.92
CA THR A 616 25.35 24.16 9.54
C THR A 616 25.33 22.90 8.67
N TYR A 617 24.46 21.95 9.00
CA TYR A 617 24.22 20.76 8.19
C TYR A 617 22.77 20.69 7.74
N GLU A 618 22.57 20.16 6.54
CA GLU A 618 21.27 20.09 5.88
C GLU A 618 21.01 18.70 5.30
N ILE A 619 19.82 18.19 5.58
CA ILE A 619 19.28 16.95 5.04
C ILE A 619 18.15 17.34 4.08
N ARG A 620 18.33 16.99 2.81
CA ARG A 620 17.32 17.15 1.76
C ARG A 620 16.68 15.81 1.44
N GLY A 621 15.43 15.86 0.99
CA GLY A 621 14.71 14.69 0.51
C GLY A 621 13.61 15.06 -0.47
N PRO A 622 13.10 14.07 -1.22
CA PRO A 622 11.92 14.24 -2.05
C PRO A 622 10.67 14.37 -1.19
N TYR A 623 9.63 14.99 -1.75
CA TYR A 623 8.30 14.97 -1.14
C TYR A 623 7.73 13.54 -1.13
N PHE A 624 7.10 13.17 -0.02
CA PHE A 624 6.35 11.91 0.11
C PHE A 624 4.83 12.12 0.21
N PHE A 625 4.39 13.37 0.39
CA PHE A 625 3.04 13.86 0.10
C PHE A 625 3.13 15.35 -0.26
N HIS A 626 2.17 15.88 -1.00
CA HIS A 626 2.12 17.32 -1.28
C HIS A 626 1.38 18.06 -0.16
N PRO A 627 2.03 19.00 0.54
CA PRO A 627 1.36 19.80 1.56
C PRO A 627 0.42 20.84 0.92
N PRO A 628 -0.55 21.38 1.68
CA PRO A 628 -1.35 22.52 1.22
C PRO A 628 -0.47 23.68 0.76
N GLY A 629 -0.73 24.22 -0.43
CA GLY A 629 0.06 25.33 -1.00
C GLY A 629 1.38 24.92 -1.64
N TYR A 630 1.63 23.62 -1.84
CA TYR A 630 2.76 23.11 -2.60
C TYR A 630 2.87 23.76 -4.00
N GLN A 631 4.09 24.17 -4.38
CA GLN A 631 4.34 24.92 -5.61
C GLN A 631 5.21 24.14 -6.61
N GLY A 632 5.25 22.81 -6.51
CA GLY A 632 5.90 21.96 -7.50
C GLY A 632 7.38 21.69 -7.28
N GLN A 633 7.88 21.93 -6.07
CA GLN A 633 9.27 21.64 -5.73
C GLN A 633 9.48 20.12 -5.61
N THR A 634 10.35 19.53 -6.42
CA THR A 634 10.59 18.07 -6.34
C THR A 634 11.28 17.62 -5.05
N GLU A 635 12.00 18.52 -4.39
CA GLU A 635 12.73 18.26 -3.14
C GLU A 635 12.60 19.43 -2.17
N GLY A 636 12.78 19.16 -0.88
CA GLY A 636 12.82 20.17 0.17
C GLY A 636 13.83 19.83 1.27
N VAL A 637 13.89 20.70 2.28
CA VAL A 637 14.82 20.54 3.41
C VAL A 637 14.09 19.84 4.56
N ALA A 638 14.41 18.56 4.77
CA ALA A 638 13.85 17.74 5.84
C ALA A 638 14.36 18.17 7.23
N LEU A 639 15.65 18.53 7.33
CA LEU A 639 16.26 18.99 8.57
C LEU A 639 17.42 19.91 8.26
N ARG A 640 17.48 21.07 8.90
CA ARG A 640 18.67 21.92 8.93
C ARG A 640 18.98 22.28 10.38
N PHE A 641 20.22 22.06 10.80
CA PHE A 641 20.66 22.39 12.15
C PHE A 641 22.08 22.93 12.15
N ARG A 642 22.39 23.70 13.18
CA ARG A 642 23.71 24.27 13.47
C ARG A 642 24.12 23.91 14.89
N VAL A 643 25.35 23.46 15.07
CA VAL A 643 25.93 23.24 16.40
C VAL A 643 26.40 24.58 16.95
N THR A 644 25.74 25.09 18.00
CA THR A 644 26.05 26.39 18.62
C THR A 644 27.06 26.29 19.75
N ARG A 645 27.23 25.10 20.33
CA ARG A 645 28.21 24.86 21.39
C ARG A 645 29.63 25.07 20.88
N SER A 646 30.31 26.09 21.40
CA SER A 646 31.66 26.49 20.99
C SER A 646 32.80 25.75 21.68
N ASN A 647 32.52 25.08 22.81
CA ASN A 647 33.52 24.47 23.67
C ASN A 647 33.50 22.92 23.66
N LEU A 648 33.21 22.30 22.51
CA LEU A 648 33.06 20.84 22.40
C LEU A 648 34.26 20.06 22.98
N ASP A 649 35.49 20.56 22.76
CA ASP A 649 36.74 19.90 23.16
C ASP A 649 37.38 20.46 24.46
N ASP A 650 36.66 21.28 25.23
CA ASP A 650 37.19 21.87 26.46
C ASP A 650 37.36 20.80 27.56
N PRO A 651 38.58 20.58 28.10
CA PRO A 651 38.81 19.57 29.15
C PRO A 651 38.09 19.84 30.47
N ASN A 652 37.62 21.08 30.73
CA ASN A 652 36.97 21.47 31.99
C ASN A 652 35.45 21.70 31.89
N GLY A 653 34.88 21.61 30.68
CA GLY A 653 33.46 21.90 30.44
C GLY A 653 32.92 21.51 29.06
N GLY A 654 33.71 20.76 28.28
CA GLY A 654 33.33 20.20 27.00
C GLY A 654 32.55 18.89 27.14
N LEU A 655 32.37 18.19 26.03
CA LEU A 655 31.65 16.92 26.00
C LEU A 655 32.56 15.77 26.38
N LEU A 656 32.01 14.80 27.10
CA LEU A 656 32.66 13.52 27.34
C LEU A 656 32.43 12.58 26.17
N ARG A 657 33.40 11.70 25.92
CA ARG A 657 33.31 10.70 24.85
C ARG A 657 32.03 9.87 24.99
N GLY A 658 31.27 9.76 23.89
CA GLY A 658 30.04 8.98 23.83
C GLY A 658 28.79 9.74 24.27
N GLU A 659 28.94 10.96 24.81
CA GLU A 659 27.81 11.87 24.95
C GLU A 659 27.24 12.21 23.58
N ARG A 660 25.94 12.41 23.53
CA ARG A 660 25.23 12.52 22.27
C ARG A 660 24.04 13.44 22.34
N TYR A 661 23.78 14.11 21.23
CA TYR A 661 22.52 14.79 21.00
C TYR A 661 21.63 13.89 20.16
N VAL A 662 20.36 13.84 20.53
CA VAL A 662 19.31 13.13 19.82
C VAL A 662 18.39 14.19 19.25
N ILE A 663 18.31 14.27 17.94
CA ILE A 663 17.36 15.12 17.22
C ILE A 663 16.23 14.22 16.73
N THR A 664 15.02 14.45 17.21
CA THR A 664 13.82 13.74 16.74
C THR A 664 13.02 14.69 15.88
N THR A 665 12.75 14.30 14.64
CA THR A 665 11.87 15.03 13.72
C THR A 665 10.50 14.38 13.72
N ASP A 666 9.44 15.18 13.86
CA ASP A 666 8.05 14.75 13.76
C ASP A 666 7.42 15.41 12.54
N SER A 667 6.96 14.59 11.60
CA SER A 667 6.37 15.02 10.34
C SER A 667 4.99 15.64 10.52
N HIS A 668 4.28 15.29 11.61
CA HIS A 668 2.87 15.61 11.84
C HIS A 668 1.96 15.18 10.68
N PHE A 669 2.38 14.15 9.94
CA PHE A 669 1.60 13.53 8.88
C PHE A 669 1.06 12.19 9.37
N PHE A 670 -0.26 12.13 9.57
CA PHE A 670 -0.94 10.96 10.10
C PHE A 670 -1.95 10.48 9.07
N PRO A 671 -1.55 9.55 8.16
CA PRO A 671 -2.48 9.04 7.17
C PRO A 671 -3.67 8.38 7.85
N TYR A 672 -4.87 8.55 7.29
CA TYR A 672 -6.10 7.97 7.81
C TYR A 672 -6.04 6.44 7.72
N LEU A 673 -5.54 5.85 8.80
CA LEU A 673 -5.36 4.43 8.99
C LEU A 673 -6.25 3.97 10.14
N VAL A 674 -7.03 2.93 9.86
CA VAL A 674 -7.92 2.33 10.81
C VAL A 674 -7.37 0.98 11.21
N SER A 675 -7.31 0.74 12.51
CA SER A 675 -7.09 -0.60 13.05
C SER A 675 -8.42 -1.15 13.54
N VAL A 676 -8.63 -2.44 13.33
CA VAL A 676 -9.80 -3.16 13.81
C VAL A 676 -9.42 -3.75 15.16
N SER A 677 -10.21 -3.45 16.20
CA SER A 677 -10.05 -4.06 17.51
C SER A 677 -10.37 -5.54 17.39
N GLN A 678 -9.36 -6.38 17.58
CA GLN A 678 -9.55 -7.83 17.51
C GLN A 678 -10.47 -8.26 18.65
N VAL A 679 -11.61 -8.89 18.29
CA VAL A 679 -12.36 -9.76 19.20
C VAL A 679 -11.46 -10.96 19.54
N GLU A 680 -11.55 -11.56 20.73
CA GLU A 680 -10.63 -12.61 21.22
C GLU A 680 -10.36 -13.73 20.18
N ASP A 681 -11.38 -14.08 19.38
CA ASP A 681 -11.30 -15.10 18.33
C ASP A 681 -10.46 -14.71 17.11
N LEU A 682 -10.15 -13.42 16.91
CA LEU A 682 -9.39 -12.93 15.75
C LEU A 682 -7.91 -12.63 15.99
N THR A 683 -7.42 -12.85 17.21
CA THR A 683 -6.02 -12.59 17.59
C THR A 683 -4.98 -13.33 16.72
N ASN A 684 -5.42 -14.38 16.02
CA ASN A 684 -4.61 -15.18 15.10
C ASN A 684 -4.68 -14.76 13.62
N PHE A 685 -5.51 -13.79 13.24
CA PHE A 685 -5.83 -13.50 11.84
C PHE A 685 -5.28 -12.14 11.41
N ARG A 686 -4.39 -12.14 10.41
CA ARG A 686 -3.52 -10.98 10.11
C ARG A 686 -3.55 -10.49 8.66
N LEU A 687 -4.23 -11.20 7.76
CA LEU A 687 -4.16 -10.90 6.33
C LEU A 687 -5.55 -10.62 5.76
N PRO A 688 -6.00 -9.35 5.74
CA PRO A 688 -7.17 -8.99 4.97
C PRO A 688 -6.88 -9.17 3.47
N GLY A 689 -7.91 -9.45 2.70
CA GLY A 689 -7.87 -9.65 1.25
C GLY A 689 -8.63 -8.56 0.51
N PRO A 690 -9.27 -8.91 -0.63
CA PRO A 690 -10.08 -7.99 -1.41
C PRO A 690 -11.19 -7.33 -0.60
N VAL A 691 -11.57 -6.13 -1.03
CA VAL A 691 -12.57 -5.28 -0.39
C VAL A 691 -13.62 -4.87 -1.42
N VAL A 692 -14.88 -4.88 -1.01
CA VAL A 692 -15.98 -4.25 -1.71
C VAL A 692 -16.74 -3.33 -0.77
N GLN A 693 -17.61 -2.50 -1.30
CA GLN A 693 -18.30 -1.46 -0.54
C GLN A 693 -19.73 -1.32 -1.03
N THR A 694 -20.64 -0.98 -0.13
CA THR A 694 -22.00 -0.56 -0.50
C THR A 694 -22.65 0.23 0.63
N THR A 695 -23.65 1.02 0.27
CA THR A 695 -24.62 1.55 1.23
C THR A 695 -25.62 0.46 1.60
N VAL A 696 -25.97 0.33 2.88
CA VAL A 696 -27.06 -0.52 3.38
C VAL A 696 -27.90 0.34 4.32
N GLY A 697 -29.19 0.52 3.98
CA GLY A 697 -30.02 1.52 4.65
C GLY A 697 -29.45 2.93 4.47
N ASN A 698 -29.14 3.60 5.58
CA ASN A 698 -28.57 4.95 5.60
C ASN A 698 -27.07 5.00 5.93
N LYS A 699 -26.39 3.86 5.92
CA LYS A 699 -24.98 3.73 6.29
C LYS A 699 -24.16 3.15 5.15
N ASP A 700 -22.91 3.59 5.09
CA ASP A 700 -21.91 3.08 4.15
C ASP A 700 -21.03 2.04 4.81
N TYR A 701 -20.90 0.88 4.17
CA TYR A 701 -20.15 -0.26 4.69
C TYR A 701 -19.04 -0.68 3.72
N ALA A 702 -17.90 -1.09 4.27
CA ALA A 702 -16.86 -1.83 3.56
C ALA A 702 -16.82 -3.29 4.03
N TYR A 703 -16.78 -4.22 3.08
CA TYR A 703 -16.73 -5.65 3.31
C TYR A 703 -15.39 -6.18 2.85
N LEU A 704 -14.57 -6.64 3.80
CA LEU A 704 -13.21 -7.09 3.57
C LEU A 704 -13.12 -8.59 3.76
N ALA A 705 -12.61 -9.32 2.77
CA ALA A 705 -12.30 -10.72 2.92
C ALA A 705 -11.16 -10.93 3.95
N TYR A 706 -11.26 -11.95 4.79
CA TYR A 706 -10.22 -12.40 5.72
C TYR A 706 -9.85 -13.86 5.41
N PRO A 707 -8.99 -14.10 4.39
CA PRO A 707 -8.19 -15.31 4.15
C PRO A 707 -8.01 -16.22 5.37
N SER A 708 -7.37 -15.68 6.40
CA SER A 708 -6.96 -16.46 7.55
C SER A 708 -8.10 -16.87 8.49
N ALA A 709 -9.25 -16.18 8.45
CA ALA A 709 -10.35 -16.36 9.40
C ALA A 709 -11.55 -17.10 8.80
N ASN A 710 -11.46 -17.56 7.55
CA ASN A 710 -12.60 -18.08 6.81
C ASN A 710 -13.79 -17.13 6.80
N GLY A 711 -13.53 -15.82 6.64
CA GLY A 711 -14.56 -14.81 6.87
C GLY A 711 -14.49 -13.48 6.12
N VAL A 712 -15.50 -12.64 6.32
CA VAL A 712 -15.65 -11.26 5.84
C VAL A 712 -15.87 -10.34 7.04
N LEU A 713 -15.07 -9.28 7.11
CA LEU A 713 -15.22 -8.18 8.05
C LEU A 713 -16.13 -7.12 7.43
N GLU A 714 -17.20 -6.74 8.12
CA GLU A 714 -18.06 -5.61 7.78
C GLU A 714 -17.64 -4.39 8.60
N VAL A 715 -17.28 -3.29 7.95
CA VAL A 715 -16.83 -2.05 8.60
C VAL A 715 -17.82 -0.94 8.29
N ASP A 716 -18.49 -0.42 9.32
CA ASP A 716 -19.38 0.75 9.22
C ASP A 716 -18.53 2.02 9.04
N LEU A 717 -18.42 2.51 7.80
CA LEU A 717 -17.63 3.69 7.44
C LEU A 717 -18.17 4.98 8.11
N THR A 718 -19.43 4.97 8.54
CA THR A 718 -20.08 6.11 9.20
C THR A 718 -19.90 6.14 10.71
N ALA A 719 -19.31 5.09 11.28
CA ALA A 719 -19.06 4.93 12.71
C ALA A 719 -17.56 4.79 13.07
N ILE A 720 -16.65 4.93 12.08
CA ILE A 720 -15.21 4.79 12.29
C ILE A 720 -14.65 5.97 13.09
N THR A 721 -13.82 5.65 14.08
CA THR A 721 -12.97 6.62 14.78
C THR A 721 -11.51 6.40 14.42
N ALA A 722 -10.86 7.44 13.87
CA ALA A 722 -9.43 7.41 13.58
C ALA A 722 -8.58 7.33 14.86
N GLY A 723 -7.41 6.71 14.78
CA GLY A 723 -6.44 6.66 15.89
C GLY A 723 -6.84 5.75 17.07
N VAL A 724 -7.97 5.05 16.99
CA VAL A 724 -8.45 4.08 17.99
C VAL A 724 -8.71 2.74 17.29
N ALA A 725 -8.55 1.63 18.04
CA ALA A 725 -8.99 0.33 17.56
C ALA A 725 -10.52 0.29 17.51
N ASN A 726 -11.09 0.10 16.32
CA ASN A 726 -12.54 0.13 16.11
C ASN A 726 -13.13 -1.25 16.42
N SER A 727 -14.08 -1.31 17.36
CA SER A 727 -14.71 -2.57 17.83
C SER A 727 -16.03 -2.91 17.12
N ASN A 728 -16.55 -2.02 16.29
CA ASN A 728 -17.86 -2.17 15.68
C ASN A 728 -17.74 -2.74 14.27
N GLY A 729 -18.45 -3.85 14.04
CA GLY A 729 -18.58 -4.49 12.75
C GLY A 729 -17.78 -5.78 12.69
N LEU A 730 -18.31 -6.85 13.27
CA LEU A 730 -17.74 -8.17 13.04
C LEU A 730 -18.81 -9.24 13.10
N VAL A 731 -19.10 -9.81 11.93
CA VAL A 731 -19.79 -11.10 11.83
C VAL A 731 -18.70 -12.16 11.86
N THR A 732 -18.44 -12.74 13.02
CA THR A 732 -17.56 -13.91 13.14
C THR A 732 -18.23 -15.15 12.57
N TYR A 733 -17.43 -15.99 11.92
CA TYR A 733 -17.87 -17.24 11.29
C TYR A 733 -17.83 -18.36 12.33
N LEU A 734 -18.95 -19.05 12.50
CA LEU A 734 -19.01 -20.39 13.11
C LEU A 734 -19.48 -21.41 12.07
#